data_AF-A0A7H0VDA0-F1
#
_entry.id   AF-A0A7H0VDA0-F1
#
_cell.length_a   1.000
_cell.length_b   1.000
_cell.length_c   1.000
_cell.angle_alpha   90.00
_cell.angle_beta   90.00
_cell.angle_gamma   90.00
#
_symmetry.space_group_name_H-M   'P 1'
#
loop_
_entity.id
_entity.type
_entity.pdbx_description
1 polymer ?
#
loop_
_entity_poly.entity_id
_entity_poly.type
_entity_poly.pdbx_seq_one_letter_code
_entity_poly.pdbx_strand_id
1 'polypeptide(L)'
;MKKLILLGLLFCGQILSAQNTESQKPILFLNETVGADAIDNGRNISFSSYRYVLVQHTNLKVGQDLFGFETLDYIPHNAAFARVSQANYAQAKANLENAGGRVFNLKDAWRLSKPLYTHNYNEWAWAADGQSLILWVQYFPGISHLNVLQNLQSQGIEILDQKESDRRFEIVLDPEQMDLLLDMGCLQYIEEKYAPGEPENYQAGTNHRVNFLQQAQFNGGLNYDGSGIMVAHNDAGGIVDHIDFKGRFTSGSPLSAGSDHGDHTAGTIAGAGNGDPQARGMAPGVDMFYHEYPVNLNDADNLYSSINARLTSNSFSNGCNGGYSTWSQQLDKDAYDNPNMLHVFSSGNNGSQTCSNNYGAGIGWGNITGGHKQAKNVVTVGNVTHTDGLANSSSRGPATDGRIKPDVCAVGTDVNSTSDLRGPNGYEIKTGTSMACPGVTGTLAVLMQAYKDLNGGSEAHGSLLKGVLMNTADDLGNAGPDYRYGYGRINARRAYEVLENGWFTTDSVGTGDSATFTFNIPANTAQARFMVIWPDRQASPAAARDLVNDLDMEVTIGGNTYQPWVLNPAPNATTLNSLATRQRDSLNNIEQVTLDNPAAGSASVKIKGYNVPTGGDQRFFVIAYYESTELILTYPNEGMAFPTGHSELIRWDNAANTSHTVEYSLDGGTNWFMVNTTANARQVNWVVPNVVSDNVFIRVRNANDTVMVGPMTIIQIPAPINIIAACPDSVHLDWNDVNGASGYVVYKLGAKYMDSVDYVTVSDAWISHNPTVVDWFAVASVVNDTSVGFRSNAIEKSPGVFNCAVPTDIVLEQVLNPGKAELPNCVSTGDSDIPVLLIRNTGTNTVSGIDVGFRRIGTSGASVETINRSLNPGDTLIYNFQNNRVNLLNNVNLNYEFWAKTSGDGNAFNDSLKANFRIVGSASTTVQVPYSQDFESFTRCVENITCEAVTCPLTDGWYNYQNLVGDFIDFRTWSGPTTSSGTGPNLDFNPGTSNGQYLYLEASGDCDSAEAMVVTPCIDLSSTARPHATIYYHMNGTEMGRLAVDLYDGYRWYLDVAPAVVGNQGSQWQPLTVDLSAHVGKTISIRYRGKTGSGFSSDIAIDDFSVVDSSGIGMNEEVLASGLRIYPNPANGLYHLSSAHPIQIHTMVRISDLSGALIWEAPFNTNSGNEMEIDIRDRAAGVYLLEITNDEFRSTMQLVKE
;
A
#
# COMPACT_ATOMS: atom_id res chain seq x y z
N MET A 1 46.87 23.25 -31.36
CA MET A 1 46.85 22.90 -32.80
C MET A 1 47.79 21.76 -33.20
N LYS A 2 49.07 21.71 -32.82
CA LYS A 2 49.93 20.53 -33.10
C LYS A 2 49.61 19.25 -32.29
N LYS A 3 48.84 19.34 -31.20
CA LYS A 3 48.23 18.18 -30.50
C LYS A 3 46.87 17.74 -31.08
N LEU A 4 46.22 18.56 -31.92
CA LEU A 4 44.95 18.17 -32.56
C LEU A 4 45.15 17.39 -33.86
N ILE A 5 46.31 17.57 -34.52
CA ILE A 5 46.64 16.85 -35.77
C ILE A 5 47.17 15.44 -35.49
N LEU A 6 47.66 15.16 -34.27
CA LEU A 6 48.13 13.83 -33.88
C LEU A 6 47.00 12.89 -33.40
N LEU A 7 45.84 13.44 -33.00
CA LEU A 7 44.63 12.64 -32.71
C LEU A 7 43.87 12.24 -33.99
N GLY A 8 44.01 13.02 -35.07
CA GLY A 8 43.33 12.77 -36.35
C GLY A 8 43.96 11.66 -37.21
N LEU A 9 45.14 11.14 -36.87
CA LEU A 9 45.84 10.10 -37.64
C LEU A 9 45.83 8.71 -36.98
N LEU A 10 45.37 8.60 -35.72
CA LEU A 10 45.09 7.30 -35.08
C LEU A 10 43.66 6.80 -35.37
N PHE A 11 42.75 7.70 -35.77
CA PHE A 11 41.36 7.35 -36.11
C PHE A 11 41.13 6.83 -37.54
N CYS A 12 42.17 6.80 -38.39
CA CYS A 12 42.05 6.34 -39.79
C CYS A 12 42.60 4.92 -40.02
N GLY A 13 43.04 4.21 -38.97
CA GLY A 13 43.65 2.88 -39.05
C GLY A 13 42.78 1.70 -38.60
N GLN A 14 41.56 1.93 -38.09
CA GLN A 14 40.69 0.85 -37.58
C GLN A 14 39.27 0.84 -38.18
N ILE A 15 38.98 1.67 -39.18
CA ILE A 15 37.66 1.74 -39.84
C ILE A 15 37.55 0.77 -41.04
N LEU A 16 38.50 -0.16 -41.22
CA LEU A 16 38.51 -1.10 -42.36
C LEU A 16 38.55 -2.58 -41.98
N SER A 17 38.13 -2.96 -40.76
CA SER A 17 37.90 -4.38 -40.42
C SER A 17 36.67 -4.68 -39.55
N ALA A 18 35.68 -3.78 -39.46
CA ALA A 18 34.45 -4.01 -38.71
C ALA A 18 33.20 -4.23 -39.58
N GLN A 19 33.37 -4.43 -40.89
CA GLN A 19 32.32 -4.94 -41.78
C GLN A 19 32.68 -6.36 -42.18
N ASN A 20 32.16 -7.31 -41.39
CA ASN A 20 32.14 -8.78 -41.53
C ASN A 20 32.76 -9.48 -40.33
N THR A 21 32.06 -9.46 -39.21
CA THR A 21 32.01 -10.61 -38.31
C THR A 21 30.56 -10.85 -37.95
N GLU A 22 29.96 -11.84 -38.61
CA GLU A 22 28.95 -12.69 -37.99
C GLU A 22 29.53 -13.16 -36.63
N SER A 23 29.15 -12.55 -35.53
CA SER A 23 29.45 -13.10 -34.20
C SER A 23 28.31 -12.80 -33.25
N GLN A 24 27.44 -13.80 -33.17
CA GLN A 24 26.67 -14.28 -32.02
C GLN A 24 26.28 -13.27 -30.92
N LYS A 25 24.97 -13.23 -30.66
CA LYS A 25 24.31 -12.56 -29.53
C LYS A 25 25.04 -12.87 -28.20
N PRO A 26 25.51 -11.87 -27.44
CA PRO A 26 26.22 -12.09 -26.18
C PRO A 26 25.28 -11.96 -24.99
N ILE A 27 24.16 -12.68 -25.00
CA ILE A 27 23.34 -13.00 -23.83
C ILE A 27 22.95 -14.45 -24.06
N LEU A 28 23.30 -15.36 -23.14
CA LEU A 28 23.22 -16.82 -23.26
C LEU A 28 21.97 -17.34 -24.00
N PHE A 29 22.06 -17.44 -25.32
CA PHE A 29 21.50 -18.56 -26.05
C PHE A 29 22.71 -19.37 -26.47
N LEU A 30 23.01 -20.43 -25.72
CA LEU A 30 23.75 -21.54 -26.30
C LEU A 30 22.88 -22.00 -27.48
N ASN A 31 23.12 -21.48 -28.69
CA ASN A 31 22.37 -21.88 -29.88
C ASN A 31 22.58 -23.37 -30.20
N GLU A 32 23.56 -24.01 -29.54
CA GLU A 32 23.99 -25.40 -29.71
C GLU A 32 24.71 -25.91 -28.45
N THR A 33 24.85 -27.23 -28.33
CA THR A 33 25.75 -27.86 -27.34
C THR A 33 27.18 -27.44 -27.64
N VAL A 34 27.89 -26.92 -26.64
CA VAL A 34 29.25 -26.43 -26.85
C VAL A 34 30.17 -27.61 -27.21
N GLY A 35 30.81 -27.54 -28.39
CA GLY A 35 31.69 -28.59 -28.91
C GLY A 35 32.88 -28.90 -28.00
N ALA A 36 33.47 -30.09 -28.14
CA ALA A 36 34.63 -30.51 -27.33
C ALA A 36 35.87 -29.59 -27.49
N ASP A 37 35.94 -28.84 -28.58
CA ASP A 37 37.04 -27.94 -28.92
C ASP A 37 36.81 -26.47 -28.49
N ALA A 38 35.75 -26.19 -27.74
CA ALA A 38 35.47 -24.84 -27.31
C ALA A 38 36.49 -24.34 -26.30
N ILE A 39 37.09 -23.19 -26.62
CA ILE A 39 38.07 -22.54 -25.76
C ILE A 39 37.33 -21.87 -24.60
N ASP A 40 37.63 -22.28 -23.36
CA ASP A 40 37.16 -21.61 -22.16
C ASP A 40 37.99 -20.35 -21.90
N ASN A 41 37.41 -19.20 -22.22
CA ASN A 41 37.98 -17.86 -21.99
C ASN A 41 37.22 -17.07 -20.91
N GLY A 42 36.44 -17.74 -20.04
CA GLY A 42 35.73 -17.09 -18.94
C GLY A 42 36.64 -16.80 -17.74
N ARG A 43 36.15 -15.95 -16.82
CA ARG A 43 36.80 -15.61 -15.56
C ARG A 43 36.69 -16.74 -14.55
N ASN A 44 37.76 -16.95 -13.80
CA ASN A 44 37.74 -17.87 -12.66
C ASN A 44 37.04 -17.19 -11.47
N ILE A 45 35.75 -17.47 -11.32
CA ILE A 45 34.92 -16.85 -10.29
C ILE A 45 34.83 -17.75 -9.06
N SER A 46 35.31 -17.25 -7.92
CA SER A 46 35.25 -17.96 -6.63
C SER A 46 34.81 -17.00 -5.54
N PHE A 47 34.00 -17.48 -4.59
CA PHE A 47 33.60 -16.72 -3.42
C PHE A 47 33.43 -17.65 -2.23
N SER A 48 34.03 -17.28 -1.10
CA SER A 48 34.21 -18.19 0.04
C SER A 48 34.89 -19.50 -0.40
N SER A 49 34.39 -20.66 0.04
CA SER A 49 34.93 -21.99 -0.30
C SER A 49 34.46 -22.55 -1.64
N TYR A 50 33.71 -21.78 -2.44
CA TYR A 50 33.04 -22.25 -3.65
C TYR A 50 33.55 -21.57 -4.92
N ARG A 51 33.61 -22.34 -6.00
CA ARG A 51 33.80 -21.88 -7.37
C ARG A 51 32.46 -21.84 -8.10
N TYR A 52 32.19 -20.77 -8.83
CA TYR A 52 30.99 -20.61 -9.64
C TYR A 52 31.34 -20.78 -11.12
N VAL A 53 30.56 -21.59 -11.80
CA VAL A 53 30.79 -22.01 -13.20
C VAL A 53 29.46 -22.17 -13.92
N LEU A 54 29.54 -22.30 -15.25
CA LEU A 54 28.46 -22.82 -16.07
C LEU A 54 28.70 -24.31 -16.29
N VAL A 55 27.73 -25.16 -15.95
CA VAL A 55 27.77 -26.59 -16.26
C VAL A 55 26.74 -26.94 -17.32
N GLN A 56 27.02 -27.88 -18.20
CA GLN A 56 26.09 -28.37 -19.22
C GLN A 56 26.10 -29.90 -19.25
N HIS A 57 24.95 -30.55 -19.08
CA HIS A 57 24.85 -32.02 -19.14
C HIS A 57 23.40 -32.45 -19.32
N THR A 58 23.11 -33.47 -20.14
CA THR A 58 21.73 -33.93 -20.45
C THR A 58 20.90 -34.33 -19.23
N ASN A 59 21.54 -34.85 -18.18
CA ASN A 59 20.90 -35.19 -16.89
C ASN A 59 20.77 -34.00 -15.91
N LEU A 60 21.08 -32.77 -16.32
CA LEU A 60 21.04 -31.60 -15.44
C LEU A 60 19.63 -31.35 -14.90
N LYS A 61 19.53 -31.16 -13.57
CA LYS A 61 18.33 -30.73 -12.87
C LYS A 61 18.73 -29.67 -11.85
N VAL A 62 18.06 -28.52 -11.83
CA VAL A 62 18.32 -27.42 -10.88
C VAL A 62 18.05 -27.86 -9.45
N GLY A 63 18.86 -27.39 -8.50
CA GLY A 63 18.73 -27.71 -7.08
C GLY A 63 19.15 -29.13 -6.73
N GLN A 64 19.77 -29.87 -7.66
CA GLN A 64 20.35 -31.19 -7.41
C GLN A 64 21.87 -31.17 -7.66
N ASP A 65 22.57 -32.06 -6.96
CA ASP A 65 23.99 -32.34 -7.23
C ASP A 65 24.14 -32.99 -8.61
N LEU A 66 24.93 -32.34 -9.46
CA LEU A 66 25.29 -32.79 -10.78
C LEU A 66 26.77 -33.13 -10.80
N PHE A 67 27.12 -34.37 -10.46
CA PHE A 67 28.51 -34.86 -10.44
C PHE A 67 29.44 -34.04 -9.52
N GLY A 68 28.93 -33.55 -8.39
CA GLY A 68 29.65 -32.69 -7.46
C GLY A 68 29.40 -31.18 -7.64
N PHE A 69 28.61 -30.78 -8.63
CA PHE A 69 28.18 -29.40 -8.83
C PHE A 69 26.76 -29.17 -8.30
N GLU A 70 26.60 -28.22 -7.38
CA GLU A 70 25.29 -27.74 -6.95
C GLU A 70 24.75 -26.77 -7.99
N THR A 71 23.68 -27.15 -8.68
CA THR A 71 23.06 -26.34 -9.73
C THR A 71 22.16 -25.26 -9.11
N LEU A 72 22.38 -24.00 -9.51
CA LEU A 72 21.74 -22.81 -8.96
C LEU A 72 20.59 -22.33 -9.85
N ASP A 73 20.92 -21.83 -11.04
CA ASP A 73 19.96 -21.25 -11.97
C ASP A 73 20.09 -21.89 -13.34
N TYR A 74 18.97 -22.40 -13.86
CA TYR A 74 18.95 -23.05 -15.17
C TYR A 74 19.22 -22.07 -16.31
N ILE A 75 19.99 -22.54 -17.28
CA ILE A 75 20.18 -21.90 -18.58
C ILE A 75 19.75 -22.91 -19.65
N PRO A 76 19.07 -22.49 -20.74
CA PRO A 76 18.65 -23.39 -21.80
C PRO A 76 19.74 -24.32 -22.34
N HIS A 77 19.32 -25.43 -22.95
CA HIS A 77 20.18 -26.50 -23.49
C HIS A 77 20.92 -27.32 -22.43
N ASN A 78 20.22 -27.66 -21.35
CA ASN A 78 20.74 -28.46 -20.24
C ASN A 78 21.96 -27.83 -19.58
N ALA A 79 22.00 -26.50 -19.50
CA ALA A 79 23.04 -25.76 -18.82
C ALA A 79 22.51 -25.17 -17.49
N ALA A 80 23.39 -24.84 -16.56
CA ALA A 80 23.02 -24.06 -15.39
C ALA A 80 24.25 -23.33 -14.86
N PHE A 81 24.02 -22.18 -14.24
CA PHE A 81 24.97 -21.69 -13.26
C PHE A 81 25.01 -22.70 -12.12
N ALA A 82 26.21 -23.08 -11.71
CA ALA A 82 26.42 -24.03 -10.64
C ALA A 82 27.61 -23.61 -9.79
N ARG A 83 27.62 -24.08 -8.55
CA ARG A 83 28.76 -23.94 -7.65
C ARG A 83 29.30 -25.28 -7.23
N VAL A 84 30.59 -25.32 -6.91
CA VAL A 84 31.25 -26.49 -6.33
C VAL A 84 32.32 -26.06 -5.36
N SER A 85 32.56 -26.86 -4.32
CA SER A 85 33.68 -26.61 -3.41
C SER A 85 35.00 -26.53 -4.19
N GLN A 86 35.80 -25.49 -3.93
CA GLN A 86 37.09 -25.25 -4.59
C GLN A 86 37.99 -26.49 -4.51
N ALA A 87 37.99 -27.17 -3.36
CA ALA A 87 38.77 -28.38 -3.12
C ALA A 87 38.34 -29.57 -4.00
N ASN A 88 37.07 -29.60 -4.42
CA ASN A 88 36.49 -30.71 -5.18
C ASN A 88 36.34 -30.40 -6.68
N TYR A 89 36.63 -29.17 -7.11
CA TYR A 89 36.41 -28.72 -8.49
C TYR A 89 37.06 -29.62 -9.54
N ALA A 90 38.34 -29.98 -9.36
CA ALA A 90 39.06 -30.80 -10.34
C ALA A 90 38.43 -32.18 -10.53
N GLN A 91 37.97 -32.79 -9.43
CA GLN A 91 37.32 -34.09 -9.44
C GLN A 91 35.90 -34.00 -10.02
N ALA A 92 35.11 -33.01 -9.61
CA ALA A 92 33.75 -32.79 -10.10
C ALA A 92 33.74 -32.50 -11.61
N LYS A 93 34.65 -31.64 -12.07
CA LYS A 93 34.85 -31.36 -13.50
C LYS A 93 35.18 -32.62 -14.29
N ALA A 94 36.15 -33.42 -13.82
CA ALA A 94 36.51 -34.67 -14.48
C ALA A 94 35.34 -35.66 -14.52
N ASN A 95 34.55 -35.77 -13.44
CA ASN A 95 33.37 -36.63 -13.38
C ASN A 95 32.31 -36.19 -14.40
N LEU A 96 32.00 -34.89 -14.44
CA LEU A 96 31.02 -34.33 -15.37
C LEU A 96 31.46 -34.51 -16.83
N GLU A 97 32.72 -34.21 -17.14
CA GLU A 97 33.27 -34.32 -18.49
C GLU A 97 33.33 -35.78 -18.97
N ASN A 98 33.71 -36.72 -18.10
CA ASN A 98 33.69 -38.16 -18.39
C ASN A 98 32.26 -38.69 -18.63
N ALA A 99 31.26 -38.09 -17.99
CA ALA A 99 29.85 -38.41 -18.20
C ALA A 99 29.26 -37.77 -19.48
N GLY A 100 30.05 -36.98 -20.22
CA GLY A 100 29.63 -36.32 -21.45
C GLY A 100 29.14 -34.89 -21.26
N GLY A 101 29.26 -34.32 -20.05
CA GLY A 101 28.94 -32.92 -19.77
C GLY A 101 30.12 -31.96 -20.00
N ARG A 102 29.90 -30.68 -19.73
CA ARG A 102 30.89 -29.61 -19.91
C ARG A 102 30.85 -28.64 -18.73
N VAL A 103 32.00 -28.04 -18.43
CA VAL A 103 32.14 -26.97 -17.43
C VAL A 103 32.86 -25.80 -18.10
N PHE A 104 32.31 -24.59 -17.93
CA PHE A 104 32.92 -23.35 -18.41
C PHE A 104 33.05 -22.34 -17.28
N ASN A 105 34.15 -21.60 -17.27
CA ASN A 105 34.26 -20.39 -16.49
C ASN A 105 33.27 -19.33 -16.99
N LEU A 106 32.84 -18.44 -16.10
CA LEU A 106 31.83 -17.44 -16.42
C LEU A 106 32.42 -16.33 -17.29
N LYS A 107 31.83 -16.07 -18.47
CA LYS A 107 32.27 -14.98 -19.34
C LYS A 107 31.63 -13.66 -18.92
N ASP A 108 32.33 -12.55 -19.17
CA ASP A 108 31.84 -11.19 -18.84
C ASP A 108 30.51 -10.89 -19.54
N ALA A 109 30.38 -11.29 -20.80
CA ALA A 109 29.13 -11.21 -21.57
C ALA A 109 27.95 -11.99 -20.95
N TRP A 110 28.17 -12.91 -20.02
CA TRP A 110 27.10 -13.63 -19.31
C TRP A 110 26.65 -12.93 -18.03
N ARG A 111 27.44 -11.97 -17.57
CA ARG A 111 27.28 -11.30 -16.28
C ARG A 111 26.95 -9.82 -16.42
N LEU A 112 27.01 -9.29 -17.64
CA LEU A 112 26.66 -7.91 -17.98
C LEU A 112 25.38 -7.87 -18.82
N SER A 113 24.57 -6.83 -18.62
CA SER A 113 23.58 -6.41 -19.60
C SER A 113 24.24 -6.02 -20.92
N LYS A 114 23.45 -6.02 -22.00
CA LYS A 114 23.96 -5.68 -23.33
C LYS A 114 24.55 -4.26 -23.38
N PRO A 115 23.89 -3.21 -22.84
CA PRO A 115 24.46 -1.86 -22.82
C PRO A 115 25.81 -1.80 -22.12
N LEU A 116 25.95 -2.46 -20.97
CA LEU A 116 27.20 -2.51 -20.23
C LEU A 116 28.30 -3.27 -20.99
N TYR A 117 27.98 -4.41 -21.59
CA TYR A 117 28.94 -5.21 -22.37
C TYR A 117 29.42 -4.50 -23.64
N THR A 118 28.55 -3.72 -24.28
CA THR A 118 28.89 -2.97 -25.51
C THR A 118 29.43 -1.57 -25.27
N HIS A 119 29.58 -1.16 -24.00
CA HIS A 119 29.97 0.20 -23.59
C HIS A 119 29.07 1.30 -24.19
N ASN A 120 27.77 1.00 -24.36
CA ASN A 120 26.77 1.93 -24.88
C ASN A 120 25.77 2.28 -23.78
N TYR A 121 26.19 3.13 -22.84
CA TYR A 121 25.42 3.48 -21.64
C TYR A 121 24.32 4.49 -21.96
N ASN A 122 23.11 4.24 -21.45
CA ASN A 122 21.98 5.14 -21.63
C ASN A 122 22.10 6.37 -20.70
N GLU A 123 21.50 7.50 -21.09
CA GLU A 123 21.61 8.78 -20.37
C GLU A 123 21.18 8.69 -18.89
N TRP A 124 20.13 7.94 -18.62
CA TRP A 124 19.57 7.75 -17.28
C TRP A 124 20.39 6.83 -16.36
N ALA A 125 21.32 6.07 -16.92
CA ALA A 125 22.20 5.21 -16.15
C ALA A 125 23.36 6.02 -15.53
N TRP A 126 23.56 7.27 -15.92
CA TRP A 126 24.59 8.13 -15.34
C TRP A 126 24.13 8.70 -13.99
N ALA A 127 25.03 8.67 -13.01
CA ALA A 127 24.86 9.37 -11.75
C ALA A 127 24.93 10.90 -11.98
N ALA A 128 24.52 11.67 -10.97
CA ALA A 128 24.46 13.13 -11.05
C ALA A 128 25.82 13.82 -11.33
N ASP A 129 26.93 13.11 -11.15
CA ASP A 129 28.29 13.57 -11.43
C ASP A 129 28.67 13.51 -12.93
N GLY A 130 27.85 12.85 -13.76
CA GLY A 130 28.09 12.64 -15.20
C GLY A 130 29.31 11.78 -15.52
N GLN A 131 29.87 11.08 -14.52
CA GLN A 131 31.11 10.29 -14.63
C GLN A 131 30.93 8.86 -14.15
N SER A 132 30.03 8.63 -13.19
CA SER A 132 29.74 7.30 -12.64
C SER A 132 28.43 6.75 -13.19
N LEU A 133 28.28 5.43 -13.22
CA LEU A 133 27.04 4.73 -13.54
C LEU A 133 26.32 4.28 -12.28
N ILE A 134 24.99 4.35 -12.32
CA ILE A 134 24.13 3.66 -11.36
C ILE A 134 23.79 2.28 -11.94
N LEU A 135 24.04 1.23 -11.17
CA LEU A 135 23.93 -0.17 -11.60
C LEU A 135 23.11 -0.98 -10.60
N TRP A 136 22.33 -1.93 -11.09
CA TRP A 136 21.80 -3.03 -10.29
C TRP A 136 22.75 -4.22 -10.37
N VAL A 137 23.14 -4.74 -9.20
CA VAL A 137 23.94 -5.95 -9.08
C VAL A 137 23.14 -7.04 -8.37
N GLN A 138 23.04 -8.20 -9.01
CA GLN A 138 22.41 -9.40 -8.46
C GLN A 138 23.48 -10.38 -8.00
N TYR A 139 23.29 -11.00 -6.84
CA TYR A 139 24.20 -12.02 -6.31
C TYR A 139 23.63 -13.45 -6.38
N PHE A 140 24.52 -14.43 -6.41
CA PHE A 140 24.14 -15.85 -6.57
C PHE A 140 23.23 -16.34 -5.42
N PRO A 141 22.27 -17.23 -5.71
CA PRO A 141 21.44 -17.87 -4.69
C PRO A 141 22.27 -18.57 -3.60
N GLY A 142 21.80 -18.48 -2.36
CA GLY A 142 22.44 -19.14 -1.20
C GLY A 142 23.66 -18.41 -0.63
N ILE A 143 23.91 -17.16 -1.03
CA ILE A 143 24.85 -16.24 -0.36
C ILE A 143 24.05 -15.30 0.55
N SER A 144 24.52 -15.08 1.78
CA SER A 144 23.88 -14.14 2.72
C SER A 144 23.92 -12.70 2.19
N HIS A 145 22.79 -12.01 2.23
CA HIS A 145 22.66 -10.60 1.83
C HIS A 145 23.67 -9.71 2.56
N LEU A 146 23.80 -9.90 3.88
CA LEU A 146 24.75 -9.17 4.73
C LEU A 146 26.21 -9.39 4.30
N ASN A 147 26.59 -10.58 3.85
CA ASN A 147 27.95 -10.85 3.40
C ASN A 147 28.27 -10.15 2.08
N VAL A 148 27.28 -10.03 1.19
CA VAL A 148 27.42 -9.30 -0.08
C VAL A 148 27.52 -7.80 0.19
N LEU A 149 26.66 -7.28 1.08
CA LEU A 149 26.68 -5.90 1.55
C LEU A 149 28.06 -5.53 2.11
N GLN A 150 28.59 -6.32 3.05
CA GLN A 150 29.92 -6.10 3.62
C GLN A 150 31.04 -6.17 2.56
N ASN A 151 30.91 -7.07 1.58
CA ASN A 151 31.90 -7.19 0.51
C ASN A 151 31.91 -5.94 -0.40
N LEU A 152 30.74 -5.47 -0.83
CA LEU A 152 30.60 -4.25 -1.63
C LEU A 152 31.15 -3.02 -0.88
N GLN A 153 30.77 -2.86 0.40
CA GLN A 153 31.26 -1.76 1.23
C GLN A 153 32.77 -1.80 1.46
N SER A 154 33.36 -2.99 1.62
CA SER A 154 34.82 -3.14 1.80
C SER A 154 35.64 -2.67 0.58
N GLN A 155 35.02 -2.63 -0.60
CA GLN A 155 35.64 -2.15 -1.84
C GLN A 155 35.36 -0.65 -2.07
N GLY A 156 34.73 0.03 -1.12
CA GLY A 156 34.37 1.45 -1.22
C GLY A 156 33.24 1.73 -2.21
N ILE A 157 32.46 0.71 -2.59
CA ILE A 157 31.32 0.88 -3.49
C ILE A 157 30.17 1.51 -2.70
N GLU A 158 29.65 2.60 -3.24
CA GLU A 158 28.47 3.26 -2.71
C GLU A 158 27.22 2.45 -3.05
N ILE A 159 26.37 2.23 -2.06
CA ILE A 159 25.12 1.49 -2.17
C ILE A 159 23.96 2.48 -2.01
N LEU A 160 23.10 2.54 -3.02
CA LEU A 160 21.94 3.42 -3.07
C LEU A 160 20.68 2.76 -2.53
N ASP A 161 20.45 1.48 -2.86
CA ASP A 161 19.25 0.72 -2.48
C ASP A 161 19.57 -0.77 -2.30
N GLN A 162 18.76 -1.49 -1.54
CA GLN A 162 18.91 -2.91 -1.21
C GLN A 162 17.56 -3.63 -1.34
N LYS A 163 17.51 -4.69 -2.15
CA LYS A 163 16.33 -5.55 -2.34
C LYS A 163 16.68 -6.99 -2.01
N GLU A 164 16.58 -7.35 -0.72
CA GLU A 164 16.96 -8.67 -0.23
C GLU A 164 16.11 -9.79 -0.85
N SER A 165 14.81 -9.58 -1.02
CA SER A 165 13.88 -10.53 -1.68
C SER A 165 14.32 -10.93 -3.09
N ASP A 166 14.93 -9.99 -3.83
CA ASP A 166 15.39 -10.15 -5.20
C ASP A 166 16.88 -10.52 -5.32
N ARG A 167 17.60 -10.55 -4.18
CA ARG A 167 19.06 -10.68 -4.11
C ARG A 167 19.81 -9.60 -4.90
N ARG A 168 19.38 -8.35 -4.79
CA ARG A 168 19.97 -7.23 -5.53
C ARG A 168 20.35 -6.03 -4.67
N PHE A 169 21.36 -5.30 -5.14
CA PHE A 169 21.76 -3.98 -4.64
C PHE A 169 21.77 -3.00 -5.80
N GLU A 170 21.34 -1.76 -5.57
CA GLU A 170 21.63 -0.63 -6.46
C GLU A 170 22.90 0.05 -5.96
N ILE A 171 23.85 0.29 -6.85
CA ILE A 171 25.17 0.81 -6.53
C ILE A 171 25.60 1.91 -7.49
N VAL A 172 26.59 2.70 -7.10
CA VAL A 172 27.30 3.65 -7.98
C VAL A 172 28.70 3.13 -8.27
N LEU A 173 29.10 3.13 -9.54
CA LEU A 173 30.43 2.70 -9.96
C LEU A 173 30.92 3.49 -11.19
N ASP A 174 32.18 3.91 -11.19
CA ASP A 174 32.85 4.39 -12.40
C ASP A 174 32.93 3.25 -13.45
N PRO A 175 32.50 3.45 -14.70
CA PRO A 175 32.61 2.43 -15.74
C PRO A 175 34.04 1.91 -15.97
N GLU A 176 35.09 2.69 -15.67
CA GLU A 176 36.49 2.22 -15.70
C GLU A 176 36.78 1.16 -14.62
N GLN A 177 35.96 1.08 -13.58
CA GLN A 177 36.06 0.12 -12.49
C GLN A 177 35.17 -1.11 -12.68
N MET A 178 34.52 -1.31 -13.84
CA MET A 178 33.64 -2.47 -14.09
C MET A 178 34.31 -3.82 -13.80
N ASP A 179 35.62 -3.92 -14.06
CA ASP A 179 36.41 -5.12 -13.74
C ASP A 179 36.38 -5.49 -12.25
N LEU A 180 36.25 -4.49 -11.36
CA LEU A 180 36.12 -4.70 -9.91
C LEU A 180 34.89 -5.56 -9.60
N LEU A 181 33.73 -5.26 -10.21
CA LEU A 181 32.50 -6.03 -10.02
C LEU A 181 32.57 -7.40 -10.70
N LEU A 182 33.19 -7.47 -11.88
CA LEU A 182 33.39 -8.72 -12.60
C LEU A 182 34.36 -9.67 -11.87
N ASP A 183 35.26 -9.17 -11.04
CA ASP A 183 36.13 -10.01 -10.21
C ASP A 183 35.46 -10.42 -8.88
N MET A 184 34.35 -9.79 -8.49
CA MET A 184 33.58 -10.19 -7.31
C MET A 184 32.83 -11.49 -7.54
N GLY A 185 33.25 -12.54 -6.83
CA GLY A 185 32.65 -13.85 -7.02
C GLY A 185 31.29 -14.10 -6.39
N CYS A 186 30.78 -13.15 -5.61
CA CYS A 186 29.41 -13.20 -5.11
C CYS A 186 28.39 -12.75 -6.16
N LEU A 187 28.78 -11.94 -7.14
CA LEU A 187 27.87 -11.33 -8.11
C LEU A 187 27.56 -12.28 -9.28
N GLN A 188 26.29 -12.44 -9.57
CA GLN A 188 25.78 -13.23 -10.68
C GLN A 188 25.58 -12.39 -11.94
N TYR A 189 24.95 -11.23 -11.81
CA TYR A 189 24.56 -10.40 -12.95
C TYR A 189 24.61 -8.91 -12.59
N ILE A 190 24.94 -8.07 -13.57
CA ILE A 190 25.09 -6.63 -13.45
C ILE A 190 24.32 -5.99 -14.60
N GLU A 191 23.42 -5.08 -14.28
CA GLU A 191 22.63 -4.31 -15.25
C GLU A 191 22.66 -2.82 -14.88
N GLU A 192 22.45 -1.95 -15.86
CA GLU A 192 22.32 -0.52 -15.62
C GLU A 192 21.03 -0.17 -14.87
N LYS A 193 21.00 0.98 -14.20
CA LYS A 193 19.76 1.56 -13.70
C LYS A 193 18.74 1.71 -14.84
N TYR A 194 17.50 1.34 -14.58
CA TYR A 194 16.40 1.58 -15.51
C TYR A 194 16.19 3.08 -15.75
N ALA A 195 15.54 3.43 -16.86
CA ALA A 195 15.13 4.81 -17.08
C ALA A 195 14.26 5.29 -15.90
N PRO A 196 14.41 6.54 -15.42
CA PRO A 196 13.39 7.13 -14.56
C PRO A 196 12.07 7.05 -15.31
N GLY A 197 11.06 6.47 -14.66
CA GLY A 197 9.73 6.41 -15.24
C GLY A 197 9.21 7.83 -15.49
N GLU A 198 8.67 8.06 -16.68
CA GLU A 198 7.85 9.22 -17.00
C GLU A 198 6.37 8.82 -16.87
N PRO A 199 5.43 9.75 -16.60
CA PRO A 199 4.05 9.38 -16.30
C PRO A 199 3.30 8.83 -17.54
N GLU A 200 2.90 7.54 -17.59
CA GLU A 200 2.24 6.99 -18.79
C GLU A 200 0.76 6.56 -18.68
N ASN A 201 0.02 6.83 -17.58
CA ASN A 201 -1.42 6.50 -17.58
C ASN A 201 -2.23 7.43 -18.51
N TYR A 202 -1.92 8.73 -18.47
CA TYR A 202 -2.45 9.70 -19.43
C TYR A 202 -2.06 9.35 -20.89
N GLN A 203 -0.81 8.92 -21.12
CA GLN A 203 -0.35 8.53 -22.45
C GLN A 203 -1.01 7.24 -22.94
N ALA A 204 -1.25 6.27 -22.06
CA ALA A 204 -2.01 5.07 -22.36
C ALA A 204 -3.42 5.43 -22.85
N GLY A 205 -4.09 6.41 -22.24
CA GLY A 205 -5.39 6.91 -22.69
C GLY A 205 -5.38 7.44 -24.14
N THR A 206 -4.35 8.21 -24.49
CA THR A 206 -4.18 8.70 -25.87
C THR A 206 -3.77 7.58 -26.84
N ASN A 207 -3.00 6.58 -26.39
CA ASN A 207 -2.62 5.41 -27.18
C ASN A 207 -3.86 4.55 -27.53
N HIS A 208 -4.74 4.33 -26.55
CA HIS A 208 -6.02 3.62 -26.74
C HIS A 208 -7.04 4.43 -27.55
N ARG A 209 -6.82 5.74 -27.72
CA ARG A 209 -7.78 6.70 -28.31
C ARG A 209 -9.02 6.94 -27.45
N VAL A 210 -8.99 6.58 -26.16
CA VAL A 210 -10.15 6.80 -25.26
C VAL A 210 -10.39 8.29 -25.01
N ASN A 211 -9.33 9.10 -25.10
CA ASN A 211 -9.41 10.57 -25.04
C ASN A 211 -10.36 11.16 -26.11
N PHE A 212 -10.54 10.49 -27.24
CA PHE A 212 -11.44 10.92 -28.30
C PHE A 212 -12.92 10.80 -27.87
N LEU A 213 -13.24 9.83 -27.02
CA LEU A 213 -14.59 9.61 -26.49
C LEU A 213 -14.88 10.52 -25.28
N GLN A 214 -13.85 10.99 -24.56
CA GLN A 214 -13.95 11.75 -23.31
C GLN A 214 -14.01 13.28 -23.48
N GLN A 215 -14.44 13.76 -24.64
CA GLN A 215 -14.40 15.17 -25.04
C GLN A 215 -15.50 16.05 -24.38
N ALA A 216 -15.68 15.95 -23.06
CA ALA A 216 -16.75 16.61 -22.28
C ALA A 216 -16.82 18.14 -22.45
N GLN A 217 -15.68 18.78 -22.68
CA GLN A 217 -15.55 20.24 -22.70
C GLN A 217 -15.89 20.88 -24.06
N PHE A 218 -16.27 20.08 -25.06
CA PHE A 218 -16.53 20.55 -26.44
C PHE A 218 -18.00 20.43 -26.83
N ASN A 219 -18.48 21.45 -27.53
CA ASN A 219 -19.81 21.42 -28.12
C ASN A 219 -19.85 20.38 -29.25
N GLY A 220 -20.48 19.23 -28.99
CA GLY A 220 -20.52 18.08 -29.90
C GLY A 220 -19.53 16.95 -29.59
N GLY A 221 -18.77 17.03 -28.49
CA GLY A 221 -17.94 15.93 -28.02
C GLY A 221 -18.77 14.76 -27.47
N LEU A 222 -18.26 13.53 -27.59
CA LEU A 222 -18.99 12.30 -27.25
C LEU A 222 -19.27 12.12 -25.75
N ASN A 223 -18.38 12.64 -24.90
CA ASN A 223 -18.50 12.65 -23.43
C ASN A 223 -18.81 11.30 -22.75
N TYR A 224 -18.13 10.23 -23.19
CA TYR A 224 -18.18 8.92 -22.52
C TYR A 224 -16.98 8.75 -21.61
N ASP A 225 -17.22 8.47 -20.32
CA ASP A 225 -16.22 8.33 -19.26
C ASP A 225 -16.37 7.02 -18.45
N GLY A 226 -17.29 6.14 -18.86
CA GLY A 226 -17.62 4.88 -18.20
C GLY A 226 -18.77 4.97 -17.19
N SER A 227 -19.41 6.14 -17.05
CA SER A 227 -20.54 6.34 -16.14
C SER A 227 -21.66 5.31 -16.34
N GLY A 228 -22.18 4.78 -15.24
CA GLY A 228 -23.28 3.80 -15.25
C GLY A 228 -22.87 2.38 -15.65
N ILE A 229 -21.56 2.09 -15.66
CA ILE A 229 -20.98 0.75 -15.80
C ILE A 229 -20.34 0.36 -14.47
N MET A 230 -20.54 -0.88 -14.04
CA MET A 230 -19.91 -1.46 -12.84
C MET A 230 -18.77 -2.40 -13.26
N VAL A 231 -17.57 -2.12 -12.74
CA VAL A 231 -16.38 -2.97 -12.89
C VAL A 231 -16.09 -3.68 -11.58
N ALA A 232 -16.04 -5.01 -11.62
CA ALA A 232 -15.49 -5.81 -10.54
C ALA A 232 -13.97 -5.91 -10.71
N HIS A 233 -13.22 -5.28 -9.81
CA HIS A 233 -11.76 -5.29 -9.82
C HIS A 233 -11.25 -6.38 -8.88
N ASN A 234 -10.46 -7.29 -9.45
CA ASN A 234 -10.04 -8.52 -8.80
C ASN A 234 -8.52 -8.60 -8.80
N ASP A 235 -7.92 -8.37 -7.64
CA ASP A 235 -6.46 -8.33 -7.51
C ASP A 235 -5.98 -8.87 -6.15
N ALA A 236 -4.68 -9.05 -6.01
CA ALA A 236 -4.03 -9.34 -4.74
C ALA A 236 -3.55 -8.01 -4.14
N GLY A 237 -3.98 -7.71 -2.92
CA GLY A 237 -3.65 -6.47 -2.23
C GLY A 237 -4.86 -5.56 -2.02
N GLY A 238 -5.15 -5.26 -0.75
CA GLY A 238 -6.22 -4.34 -0.39
C GLY A 238 -5.98 -2.96 -0.98
N ILE A 239 -7.05 -2.30 -1.43
CA ILE A 239 -7.02 -0.92 -1.92
C ILE A 239 -7.15 0.02 -0.73
N VAL A 240 -6.31 1.04 -0.65
CA VAL A 240 -6.43 2.08 0.39
C VAL A 240 -7.46 3.13 0.00
N ASP A 241 -7.99 3.85 0.99
CA ASP A 241 -8.86 4.99 0.70
C ASP A 241 -8.06 6.07 -0.04
N HIS A 242 -8.41 6.28 -1.31
CA HIS A 242 -7.75 7.24 -2.18
C HIS A 242 -8.79 8.20 -2.78
N ILE A 243 -8.48 9.50 -2.77
CA ILE A 243 -9.36 10.56 -3.29
C ILE A 243 -9.77 10.37 -4.75
N ASP A 244 -9.00 9.61 -5.54
CA ASP A 244 -9.30 9.31 -6.93
C ASP A 244 -10.48 8.35 -7.10
N PHE A 245 -10.87 7.65 -6.03
CA PHE A 245 -11.98 6.71 -5.98
C PHE A 245 -13.23 7.26 -5.26
N LYS A 246 -13.15 8.50 -4.75
CA LYS A 246 -14.18 9.11 -3.89
C LYS A 246 -15.57 9.01 -4.53
N GLY A 247 -16.51 8.44 -3.79
CA GLY A 247 -17.92 8.31 -4.18
C GLY A 247 -18.22 7.33 -5.32
N ARG A 248 -17.24 6.53 -5.76
CA ARG A 248 -17.38 5.53 -6.85
C ARG A 248 -16.80 4.15 -6.52
N PHE A 249 -16.36 3.95 -5.27
CA PHE A 249 -15.71 2.73 -4.85
C PHE A 249 -16.44 2.04 -3.71
N THR A 250 -16.55 0.72 -3.84
CA THR A 250 -17.12 -0.18 -2.83
C THR A 250 -16.23 -1.41 -2.74
N SER A 251 -16.15 -2.02 -1.55
CA SER A 251 -15.31 -3.20 -1.34
C SER A 251 -16.10 -4.34 -0.71
N GLY A 252 -15.90 -5.56 -1.23
CA GLY A 252 -16.34 -6.82 -0.64
C GLY A 252 -15.29 -7.47 0.27
N SER A 253 -14.08 -6.92 0.34
CA SER A 253 -12.94 -7.44 1.11
C SER A 253 -12.38 -6.39 2.07
N PRO A 254 -11.64 -6.78 3.13
CA PRO A 254 -10.97 -5.83 4.01
C PRO A 254 -10.04 -4.89 3.22
N LEU A 255 -10.03 -3.62 3.58
CA LEU A 255 -9.06 -2.65 3.07
C LEU A 255 -7.83 -2.73 3.97
N SER A 256 -6.71 -3.22 3.45
CA SER A 256 -5.46 -3.31 4.18
C SER A 256 -4.32 -2.77 3.32
N ALA A 257 -3.58 -1.80 3.85
CA ALA A 257 -2.33 -1.35 3.24
C ALA A 257 -1.33 -2.51 3.17
N GLY A 258 -0.49 -2.54 2.14
CA GLY A 258 0.61 -3.52 2.04
C GLY A 258 0.74 -4.27 0.71
N SER A 259 -0.12 -4.03 -0.26
CA SER A 259 0.18 -4.38 -1.66
C SER A 259 -0.45 -3.39 -2.64
N ASP A 260 0.37 -2.39 -2.96
CA ASP A 260 0.23 -1.36 -3.98
C ASP A 260 -0.11 -1.82 -5.41
N HIS A 261 -0.19 -3.12 -5.68
CA HIS A 261 -0.55 -3.66 -6.97
C HIS A 261 -2.06 -3.50 -7.24
N GLY A 262 -2.90 -3.77 -6.22
CA GLY A 262 -4.34 -3.56 -6.27
C GLY A 262 -4.70 -2.09 -6.51
N ASP A 263 -4.13 -1.17 -5.72
CA ASP A 263 -4.32 0.27 -5.88
C ASP A 263 -3.95 0.75 -7.28
N HIS A 264 -2.77 0.36 -7.78
CA HIS A 264 -2.30 0.82 -9.07
C HIS A 264 -3.21 0.37 -10.21
N THR A 265 -3.60 -0.90 -10.20
CA THR A 265 -4.50 -1.43 -11.24
C THR A 265 -5.89 -0.83 -11.16
N ALA A 266 -6.41 -0.57 -9.95
CA ALA A 266 -7.66 0.14 -9.71
C ALA A 266 -7.65 1.58 -10.27
N GLY A 267 -6.58 2.34 -10.00
CA GLY A 267 -6.39 3.69 -10.53
C GLY A 267 -6.32 3.74 -12.06
N THR A 268 -5.70 2.74 -12.69
CA THR A 268 -5.61 2.66 -14.16
C THR A 268 -6.99 2.48 -14.80
N ILE A 269 -7.92 1.79 -14.11
CA ILE A 269 -9.31 1.68 -14.55
C ILE A 269 -10.05 2.99 -14.29
N ALA A 270 -10.08 3.42 -13.02
CA ALA A 270 -11.15 4.27 -12.49
C ALA A 270 -10.66 5.57 -11.85
N GLY A 271 -9.35 5.83 -11.81
CA GLY A 271 -8.79 7.02 -11.17
C GLY A 271 -9.38 8.30 -11.78
N ALA A 272 -9.97 9.16 -10.94
CA ALA A 272 -10.54 10.43 -11.40
C ALA A 272 -9.47 11.45 -11.85
N GLY A 273 -8.21 11.25 -11.46
CA GLY A 273 -7.18 12.27 -11.53
C GLY A 273 -7.49 13.43 -10.60
N ASN A 274 -8.00 13.16 -9.39
CA ASN A 274 -8.35 14.17 -8.39
C ASN A 274 -7.10 14.74 -7.74
N GLY A 275 -6.15 13.87 -7.35
CA GLY A 275 -4.86 14.29 -6.82
C GLY A 275 -3.88 14.71 -7.91
N ASP A 276 -3.64 13.84 -8.88
CA ASP A 276 -2.79 14.11 -10.04
C ASP A 276 -3.62 13.98 -11.34
N PRO A 277 -3.87 15.08 -12.08
CA PRO A 277 -4.59 15.04 -13.34
C PRO A 277 -3.97 14.11 -14.41
N GLN A 278 -2.66 13.85 -14.35
CA GLN A 278 -1.95 12.95 -15.28
C GLN A 278 -2.06 11.47 -14.89
N ALA A 279 -2.50 11.16 -13.68
CA ALA A 279 -2.76 9.80 -13.22
C ALA A 279 -4.22 9.35 -13.46
N ARG A 280 -5.03 10.16 -14.15
CA ARG A 280 -6.42 9.83 -14.49
C ARG A 280 -6.51 8.51 -15.26
N GLY A 281 -7.34 7.59 -14.76
CA GLY A 281 -7.61 6.30 -15.39
C GLY A 281 -8.43 6.41 -16.68
N MET A 282 -8.63 5.27 -17.32
CA MET A 282 -9.32 5.17 -18.62
C MET A 282 -10.81 5.45 -18.53
N ALA A 283 -11.44 5.21 -17.38
CA ALA A 283 -12.88 5.38 -17.17
C ALA A 283 -13.15 6.10 -15.83
N PRO A 284 -12.90 7.42 -15.74
CA PRO A 284 -13.06 8.18 -14.51
C PRO A 284 -14.53 8.30 -14.04
N GLY A 285 -15.50 7.91 -14.86
CA GLY A 285 -16.92 7.85 -14.52
C GLY A 285 -17.40 6.51 -13.95
N VAL A 286 -16.59 5.46 -14.06
CA VAL A 286 -17.01 4.09 -13.71
C VAL A 286 -17.20 3.92 -12.21
N ASP A 287 -18.16 3.08 -11.83
CA ASP A 287 -18.29 2.58 -10.47
C ASP A 287 -17.48 1.28 -10.34
N MET A 288 -16.76 1.14 -9.24
CA MET A 288 -15.82 0.05 -9.00
C MET A 288 -16.18 -0.71 -7.73
N PHE A 289 -16.19 -2.04 -7.86
CA PHE A 289 -16.34 -2.96 -6.75
C PHE A 289 -15.06 -3.80 -6.62
N TYR A 290 -14.36 -3.69 -5.50
CA TYR A 290 -13.15 -4.46 -5.24
C TYR A 290 -13.43 -5.75 -4.48
N HIS A 291 -12.74 -6.81 -4.88
CA HIS A 291 -12.68 -8.07 -4.16
C HIS A 291 -11.28 -8.69 -4.28
N GLU A 292 -10.80 -9.24 -3.17
CA GLU A 292 -9.51 -9.93 -3.14
C GLU A 292 -9.55 -11.28 -3.88
N TYR A 293 -8.56 -11.51 -4.75
CA TYR A 293 -8.33 -12.80 -5.40
C TYR A 293 -7.80 -13.85 -4.39
N PRO A 294 -8.21 -15.14 -4.41
CA PRO A 294 -8.94 -15.85 -5.47
C PRO A 294 -10.44 -16.08 -5.28
N VAL A 295 -11.04 -15.58 -4.19
CA VAL A 295 -12.38 -16.01 -3.74
C VAL A 295 -13.50 -15.62 -4.73
N ASN A 296 -13.27 -14.56 -5.49
CA ASN A 296 -14.25 -13.81 -6.29
C ASN A 296 -14.56 -14.41 -7.68
N LEU A 297 -13.60 -15.07 -8.35
CA LEU A 297 -13.83 -15.62 -9.71
C LEU A 297 -14.77 -16.83 -9.72
N ASN A 298 -15.01 -17.43 -8.56
CA ASN A 298 -15.97 -18.52 -8.40
C ASN A 298 -17.41 -18.01 -8.28
N ASP A 299 -17.61 -16.69 -8.20
CA ASP A 299 -18.89 -16.05 -7.87
C ASP A 299 -19.34 -15.02 -8.91
N ALA A 300 -18.85 -15.13 -10.15
CA ALA A 300 -19.16 -14.20 -11.23
C ALA A 300 -20.67 -14.05 -11.48
N ASP A 301 -21.44 -15.13 -11.37
CA ASP A 301 -22.92 -15.14 -11.49
C ASP A 301 -23.59 -14.24 -10.43
N ASN A 302 -23.10 -14.29 -9.19
CA ASN A 302 -23.64 -13.46 -8.12
C ASN A 302 -23.19 -12.01 -8.28
N LEU A 303 -21.95 -11.73 -8.70
CA LEU A 303 -21.51 -10.35 -9.00
C LEU A 303 -22.31 -9.74 -10.16
N TYR A 304 -22.59 -10.54 -11.19
CA TYR A 304 -23.40 -10.14 -12.35
C TYR A 304 -24.82 -9.70 -11.94
N SER A 305 -25.43 -10.42 -11.00
CA SER A 305 -26.82 -10.21 -10.58
C SER A 305 -27.00 -9.25 -9.40
N SER A 306 -26.10 -9.26 -8.41
CA SER A 306 -26.25 -8.50 -7.16
C SER A 306 -25.79 -7.04 -7.25
N ILE A 307 -24.68 -6.79 -7.95
CA ILE A 307 -24.07 -5.46 -8.08
C ILE A 307 -24.05 -4.96 -9.53
N ASN A 308 -24.68 -5.70 -10.45
CA ASN A 308 -24.73 -5.38 -11.87
C ASN A 308 -23.34 -5.32 -12.53
N ALA A 309 -22.39 -6.15 -12.10
CA ALA A 309 -21.05 -6.18 -12.71
C ALA A 309 -21.14 -6.56 -14.19
N ARG A 310 -20.47 -5.78 -15.05
CA ARG A 310 -20.41 -6.03 -16.52
C ARG A 310 -19.00 -6.27 -17.02
N LEU A 311 -18.01 -5.84 -16.26
CA LEU A 311 -16.61 -6.09 -16.54
C LEU A 311 -15.93 -6.65 -15.31
N THR A 312 -14.97 -7.55 -15.53
CA THR A 312 -14.03 -7.93 -14.48
C THR A 312 -12.61 -7.65 -14.95
N SER A 313 -11.79 -6.98 -14.13
CA SER A 313 -10.36 -6.81 -14.39
C SER A 313 -9.55 -7.76 -13.51
N ASN A 314 -8.63 -8.51 -14.10
CA ASN A 314 -7.91 -9.59 -13.41
C ASN A 314 -6.40 -9.58 -13.76
N SER A 315 -5.59 -9.01 -12.86
CA SER A 315 -4.16 -8.73 -13.11
C SER A 315 -3.20 -9.61 -12.30
N PHE A 316 -3.52 -10.88 -12.06
CA PHE A 316 -2.69 -11.83 -11.31
C PHE A 316 -2.16 -12.98 -12.20
N SER A 317 -1.24 -13.79 -11.67
CA SER A 317 -0.68 -14.97 -12.34
C SER A 317 -1.01 -16.26 -11.58
N ASN A 318 -1.21 -17.37 -12.29
CA ASN A 318 -1.35 -18.71 -11.71
C ASN A 318 -0.26 -19.66 -12.23
N GLY A 319 0.98 -19.16 -12.30
CA GLY A 319 2.12 -19.90 -12.84
C GLY A 319 2.24 -19.79 -14.36
N CYS A 320 3.30 -20.37 -14.90
CA CYS A 320 3.63 -20.31 -16.33
C CYS A 320 2.87 -21.42 -17.08
N ASN A 321 1.99 -21.03 -18.00
CA ASN A 321 1.21 -21.94 -18.86
C ASN A 321 0.48 -23.07 -18.11
N GLY A 322 -0.69 -22.74 -17.57
CA GLY A 322 -1.59 -23.70 -16.91
C GLY A 322 -2.47 -24.51 -17.86
N GLY A 323 -2.46 -24.19 -19.17
CA GLY A 323 -3.37 -24.75 -20.15
C GLY A 323 -4.85 -24.51 -19.88
N TYR A 324 -5.72 -25.07 -20.72
CA TYR A 324 -7.15 -25.04 -20.45
C TYR A 324 -7.47 -25.91 -19.25
N SER A 325 -7.94 -25.26 -18.19
CA SER A 325 -8.14 -25.85 -16.86
C SER A 325 -9.62 -25.78 -16.44
N THR A 326 -9.96 -26.34 -15.28
CA THR A 326 -11.30 -26.17 -14.68
C THR A 326 -11.66 -24.70 -14.48
N TRP A 327 -10.68 -23.84 -14.26
CA TRP A 327 -10.88 -22.39 -14.19
C TRP A 327 -11.22 -21.77 -15.54
N SER A 328 -10.56 -22.21 -16.60
CA SER A 328 -10.87 -21.77 -17.97
C SER A 328 -12.27 -22.21 -18.37
N GLN A 329 -12.63 -23.44 -17.99
CA GLN A 329 -13.97 -23.99 -18.16
C GLN A 329 -15.04 -23.16 -17.44
N GLN A 330 -14.78 -22.73 -16.20
CA GLN A 330 -15.70 -21.88 -15.47
C GLN A 330 -15.87 -20.53 -16.15
N LEU A 331 -14.79 -19.84 -16.53
CA LEU A 331 -14.88 -18.54 -17.21
C LEU A 331 -15.58 -18.61 -18.58
N ASP A 332 -15.37 -19.68 -19.34
CA ASP A 332 -16.09 -19.88 -20.60
C ASP A 332 -17.59 -20.07 -20.35
N LYS A 333 -17.96 -20.76 -19.26
CA LYS A 333 -19.34 -20.92 -18.82
C LYS A 333 -19.94 -19.61 -18.33
N ASP A 334 -19.23 -18.84 -17.50
CA ASP A 334 -19.70 -17.57 -16.94
C ASP A 334 -19.96 -16.55 -18.06
N ALA A 335 -19.03 -16.42 -19.01
CA ALA A 335 -19.21 -15.53 -20.17
C ALA A 335 -20.34 -15.99 -21.10
N TYR A 336 -20.67 -17.29 -21.12
CA TYR A 336 -21.79 -17.82 -21.89
C TYR A 336 -23.14 -17.57 -21.20
N ASP A 337 -23.21 -17.80 -19.88
CA ASP A 337 -24.44 -17.69 -19.10
C ASP A 337 -24.77 -16.24 -18.71
N ASN A 338 -23.75 -15.38 -18.60
CA ASN A 338 -23.86 -13.95 -18.34
C ASN A 338 -23.49 -13.14 -19.59
N PRO A 339 -24.39 -13.04 -20.59
CA PRO A 339 -24.05 -12.56 -21.93
C PRO A 339 -23.53 -11.12 -21.98
N ASN A 340 -23.84 -10.29 -20.98
CA ASN A 340 -23.39 -8.88 -20.91
C ASN A 340 -22.11 -8.71 -20.08
N MET A 341 -21.56 -9.78 -19.52
CA MET A 341 -20.31 -9.74 -18.77
C MET A 341 -19.12 -10.05 -19.69
N LEU A 342 -18.01 -9.33 -19.50
CA LEU A 342 -16.75 -9.63 -20.17
C LEU A 342 -15.60 -9.64 -19.16
N HIS A 343 -14.86 -10.75 -19.14
CA HIS A 343 -13.68 -10.89 -18.31
C HIS A 343 -12.42 -10.45 -19.06
N VAL A 344 -11.63 -9.58 -18.45
CA VAL A 344 -10.36 -9.09 -18.96
C VAL A 344 -9.25 -9.60 -18.05
N PHE A 345 -8.20 -10.16 -18.66
CA PHE A 345 -7.06 -10.74 -17.98
C PHE A 345 -5.76 -10.21 -18.58
N SER A 346 -4.75 -9.98 -17.74
CA SER A 346 -3.38 -9.80 -18.21
C SER A 346 -2.86 -11.07 -18.89
N SER A 347 -1.95 -11.01 -19.87
CA SER A 347 -1.39 -12.22 -20.50
C SER A 347 -0.34 -12.92 -19.63
N GLY A 348 0.34 -12.17 -18.76
CA GLY A 348 1.45 -12.63 -17.93
C GLY A 348 2.77 -11.97 -18.30
N ASN A 349 3.73 -12.05 -17.38
CA ASN A 349 5.03 -11.38 -17.52
C ASN A 349 6.17 -12.39 -17.75
N ASN A 350 5.87 -13.53 -18.39
CA ASN A 350 6.80 -14.65 -18.60
C ASN A 350 7.36 -14.69 -20.02
N GLY A 351 7.28 -13.59 -20.79
CA GLY A 351 7.70 -13.46 -22.19
C GLY A 351 9.17 -13.83 -22.48
N SER A 352 10.03 -13.83 -21.46
CA SER A 352 11.44 -14.25 -21.53
C SER A 352 11.69 -15.66 -20.99
N GLN A 353 10.64 -16.40 -20.61
CA GLN A 353 10.73 -17.72 -19.98
C GLN A 353 10.11 -18.82 -20.85
N THR A 354 10.47 -20.07 -20.51
CA THR A 354 9.80 -21.29 -20.97
C THR A 354 9.02 -21.89 -19.82
N CYS A 355 7.79 -22.34 -20.06
CA CYS A 355 6.98 -22.97 -19.01
C CYS A 355 7.31 -24.46 -18.84
N SER A 356 7.08 -25.00 -17.63
CA SER A 356 7.34 -26.41 -17.28
C SER A 356 6.54 -27.41 -18.12
N ASN A 357 5.32 -27.03 -18.53
CA ASN A 357 4.46 -27.80 -19.42
C ASN A 357 4.81 -27.64 -20.91
N ASN A 358 6.02 -27.11 -21.18
CA ASN A 358 6.62 -26.76 -22.47
C ASN A 358 5.73 -27.04 -23.70
N TYR A 359 5.18 -25.98 -24.30
CA TYR A 359 4.51 -26.04 -25.60
C TYR A 359 5.40 -26.68 -26.68
N GLY A 360 6.73 -26.62 -26.50
CA GLY A 360 7.73 -27.27 -27.34
C GLY A 360 8.52 -26.29 -28.22
N ALA A 361 8.15 -25.00 -28.20
CA ALA A 361 8.72 -23.98 -29.07
C ALA A 361 9.95 -23.23 -28.51
N GLY A 362 10.31 -23.46 -27.24
CA GLY A 362 11.42 -22.79 -26.56
C GLY A 362 11.04 -21.45 -25.91
N ILE A 363 12.05 -20.64 -25.57
CA ILE A 363 11.86 -19.37 -24.85
C ILE A 363 10.97 -18.42 -25.65
N GLY A 364 10.02 -17.79 -24.94
CA GLY A 364 9.23 -16.69 -25.47
C GLY A 364 8.02 -17.11 -26.31
N TRP A 365 7.61 -18.37 -26.21
CA TRP A 365 6.44 -18.89 -26.91
C TRP A 365 5.64 -19.84 -26.02
N GLY A 366 4.31 -19.80 -26.15
CA GLY A 366 3.40 -20.65 -25.39
C GLY A 366 3.54 -20.45 -23.89
N ASN A 367 3.62 -19.18 -23.45
CA ASN A 367 3.90 -18.81 -22.06
C ASN A 367 2.87 -17.84 -21.47
N ILE A 368 1.67 -17.80 -22.04
CA ILE A 368 0.49 -17.22 -21.39
C ILE A 368 0.34 -17.85 -20.00
N THR A 369 0.28 -17.01 -18.98
CA THR A 369 0.29 -17.47 -17.59
C THR A 369 -1.06 -18.08 -17.20
N GLY A 370 -1.06 -18.98 -16.21
CA GLY A 370 -2.26 -19.55 -15.62
C GLY A 370 -3.20 -20.29 -16.57
N GLY A 371 -4.30 -20.79 -16.00
CA GLY A 371 -5.38 -21.43 -16.75
C GLY A 371 -6.48 -20.45 -17.14
N HIS A 372 -6.87 -19.53 -16.26
CA HIS A 372 -7.93 -18.54 -16.53
C HIS A 372 -7.75 -17.82 -17.87
N LYS A 373 -6.51 -17.42 -18.17
CA LYS A 373 -6.11 -16.63 -19.34
C LYS A 373 -6.16 -17.42 -20.66
N GLN A 374 -6.32 -18.74 -20.58
CA GLN A 374 -6.46 -19.68 -21.71
C GLN A 374 -7.92 -19.85 -22.15
N ALA A 375 -8.88 -19.36 -21.36
CA ALA A 375 -10.30 -19.40 -21.70
C ALA A 375 -10.58 -18.75 -23.07
N LYS A 376 -11.54 -19.28 -23.81
CA LYS A 376 -11.91 -18.85 -25.16
C LYS A 376 -12.65 -17.51 -25.13
N ASN A 377 -13.52 -17.34 -24.14
CA ASN A 377 -14.49 -16.24 -24.10
C ASN A 377 -13.97 -14.97 -23.38
N VAL A 378 -12.76 -15.01 -22.81
CA VAL A 378 -12.15 -13.87 -22.09
C VAL A 378 -11.24 -13.04 -22.98
N VAL A 379 -10.99 -11.78 -22.63
CA VAL A 379 -9.97 -10.93 -23.27
C VAL A 379 -8.66 -11.10 -22.52
N THR A 380 -7.62 -11.56 -23.20
CA THR A 380 -6.26 -11.68 -22.68
C THR A 380 -5.38 -10.59 -23.29
N VAL A 381 -4.72 -9.79 -22.46
CA VAL A 381 -4.08 -8.53 -22.85
C VAL A 381 -2.56 -8.59 -22.70
N GLY A 382 -1.83 -8.39 -23.81
CA GLY A 382 -0.37 -8.21 -23.83
C GLY A 382 0.06 -6.77 -23.55
N ASN A 383 1.33 -6.59 -23.17
CA ASN A 383 1.90 -5.30 -22.80
C ASN A 383 2.74 -4.68 -23.92
N VAL A 384 2.41 -3.46 -24.33
CA VAL A 384 3.23 -2.60 -25.20
C VAL A 384 3.65 -1.32 -24.48
N THR A 385 4.69 -0.66 -24.98
CA THR A 385 5.04 0.72 -24.60
C THR A 385 4.03 1.72 -25.18
N HIS A 386 4.02 2.95 -24.68
CA HIS A 386 3.23 4.04 -25.28
C HIS A 386 3.56 4.31 -26.76
N THR A 387 4.73 3.85 -27.24
CA THR A 387 5.18 3.89 -28.63
C THR A 387 4.92 2.59 -29.43
N ASP A 388 4.06 1.71 -28.93
CA ASP A 388 3.64 0.44 -29.57
C ASP A 388 4.72 -0.66 -29.64
N GLY A 389 5.83 -0.52 -28.91
CA GLY A 389 6.84 -1.57 -28.80
C GLY A 389 6.40 -2.67 -27.83
N LEU A 390 6.42 -3.94 -28.24
CA LEU A 390 6.12 -5.05 -27.33
C LEU A 390 7.12 -5.12 -26.18
N ALA A 391 6.61 -5.12 -24.94
CA ALA A 391 7.44 -5.33 -23.77
C ALA A 391 8.04 -6.75 -23.78
N ASN A 392 9.34 -6.87 -23.52
CA ASN A 392 10.03 -8.17 -23.53
C ASN A 392 9.44 -9.17 -22.51
N SER A 393 8.94 -8.65 -21.39
CA SER A 393 8.29 -9.45 -20.35
C SER A 393 6.89 -9.95 -20.76
N SER A 394 6.22 -9.33 -21.74
CA SER A 394 4.86 -9.71 -22.13
C SER A 394 4.80 -11.17 -22.60
N SER A 395 3.97 -11.98 -21.93
CA SER A 395 3.69 -13.34 -22.32
C SER A 395 3.03 -13.38 -23.71
N ARG A 396 3.38 -14.43 -24.45
CA ARG A 396 3.05 -14.65 -25.86
C ARG A 396 2.39 -16.01 -25.99
N GLY A 397 1.49 -16.10 -26.96
CA GLY A 397 0.88 -17.36 -27.33
C GLY A 397 1.84 -18.30 -28.03
N PRO A 398 1.31 -19.39 -28.58
CA PRO A 398 -0.12 -19.74 -28.57
C PRO A 398 -0.67 -20.14 -27.19
N ALA A 399 -1.98 -20.31 -27.09
CA ALA A 399 -2.59 -21.13 -26.05
C ALA A 399 -2.09 -22.59 -26.13
N THR A 400 -2.33 -23.42 -25.12
CA THR A 400 -1.84 -24.81 -25.11
C THR A 400 -2.32 -25.69 -26.26
N ASP A 401 -3.51 -25.42 -26.78
CA ASP A 401 -4.08 -26.13 -27.92
C ASP A 401 -3.70 -25.49 -29.27
N GLY A 402 -2.98 -24.36 -29.26
CA GLY A 402 -2.56 -23.63 -30.45
C GLY A 402 -3.37 -22.38 -30.79
N ARG A 403 -4.41 -22.04 -30.02
CA ARG A 403 -5.22 -20.82 -30.27
C ARG A 403 -4.40 -19.54 -30.14
N ILE A 404 -4.90 -18.47 -30.78
CA ILE A 404 -4.30 -17.13 -30.72
C ILE A 404 -4.49 -16.55 -29.32
N LYS A 405 -3.37 -16.26 -28.65
CA LYS A 405 -3.28 -15.47 -27.42
C LYS A 405 -1.97 -14.66 -27.44
N PRO A 406 -1.87 -13.50 -26.76
CA PRO A 406 -2.98 -12.71 -26.22
C PRO A 406 -3.99 -12.35 -27.33
N ASP A 407 -5.20 -11.92 -26.98
CA ASP A 407 -6.19 -11.49 -27.97
C ASP A 407 -5.82 -10.11 -28.54
N VAL A 408 -5.37 -9.20 -27.67
CA VAL A 408 -4.98 -7.82 -28.01
C VAL A 408 -3.82 -7.35 -27.15
N CYS A 409 -3.23 -6.21 -27.49
CA CYS A 409 -2.26 -5.47 -26.70
C CYS A 409 -2.76 -4.09 -26.28
N ALA A 410 -2.20 -3.59 -25.18
CA ALA A 410 -2.45 -2.27 -24.64
C ALA A 410 -1.21 -1.77 -23.89
N VAL A 411 -1.17 -0.46 -23.62
CA VAL A 411 -0.05 0.13 -22.88
C VAL A 411 -0.07 -0.37 -21.44
N GLY A 412 1.03 -0.98 -21.02
CA GLY A 412 1.24 -1.42 -19.64
C GLY A 412 2.68 -1.22 -19.18
N THR A 413 3.51 -0.51 -19.93
CA THR A 413 4.85 -0.09 -19.53
C THR A 413 4.76 1.34 -19.03
N ASP A 414 5.47 1.63 -17.94
CA ASP A 414 5.65 2.94 -17.30
C ASP A 414 4.34 3.70 -16.97
N VAL A 415 3.28 2.97 -16.66
CA VAL A 415 1.96 3.54 -16.33
C VAL A 415 2.00 4.19 -14.94
N ASN A 416 1.63 5.47 -14.82
CA ASN A 416 1.52 6.21 -13.54
C ASN A 416 0.10 6.15 -12.95
N SER A 417 -0.07 5.51 -11.80
CA SER A 417 -1.39 5.34 -11.19
C SER A 417 -1.32 5.44 -9.66
N THR A 418 -2.48 5.38 -9.01
CA THR A 418 -2.62 5.42 -7.55
C THR A 418 -1.76 4.34 -6.87
N SER A 419 -1.11 4.64 -5.76
CA SER A 419 -0.25 3.70 -5.01
C SER A 419 -0.24 4.08 -3.52
N ASP A 420 -0.16 3.08 -2.64
CA ASP A 420 0.02 3.26 -1.19
C ASP A 420 1.49 3.25 -0.76
N LEU A 421 2.45 2.88 -1.63
CA LEU A 421 3.89 2.84 -1.30
C LEU A 421 4.47 4.21 -0.92
N ARG A 422 3.89 5.29 -1.45
CA ARG A 422 4.33 6.67 -1.17
C ARG A 422 3.47 7.35 -0.11
N GLY A 423 2.70 6.58 0.65
CA GLY A 423 1.73 7.08 1.63
C GLY A 423 0.30 7.13 1.07
N PRO A 424 -0.67 7.51 1.93
CA PRO A 424 -2.06 7.63 1.50
C PRO A 424 -2.21 8.68 0.38
N ASN A 425 -3.04 8.38 -0.62
CA ASN A 425 -3.23 9.20 -1.83
C ASN A 425 -1.98 9.39 -2.72
N GLY A 426 -1.03 8.47 -2.62
CA GLY A 426 0.19 8.47 -3.43
C GLY A 426 -0.02 8.00 -4.86
N TYR A 427 1.00 8.22 -5.70
CA TYR A 427 1.06 7.75 -7.08
C TYR A 427 2.42 7.12 -7.37
N GLU A 428 2.44 6.16 -8.28
CA GLU A 428 3.65 5.46 -8.67
C GLU A 428 3.57 4.96 -10.11
N ILE A 429 4.74 4.74 -10.70
CA ILE A 429 4.89 4.20 -12.04
C ILE A 429 5.17 2.70 -11.98
N LYS A 430 4.39 1.91 -12.72
CA LYS A 430 4.59 0.46 -12.83
C LYS A 430 4.54 -0.05 -14.26
N THR A 431 5.24 -1.17 -14.47
CA THR A 431 5.34 -1.88 -15.75
C THR A 431 4.87 -3.33 -15.63
N GLY A 432 3.97 -3.75 -16.49
CA GLY A 432 3.54 -5.13 -16.66
C GLY A 432 2.25 -5.28 -17.47
N THR A 433 1.95 -6.51 -17.88
CA THR A 433 0.61 -6.86 -18.40
C THR A 433 -0.50 -6.59 -17.38
N SER A 434 -0.14 -6.50 -16.10
CA SER A 434 -0.99 -6.05 -15.00
C SER A 434 -1.50 -4.63 -15.15
N MET A 435 -0.80 -3.74 -15.87
CA MET A 435 -1.24 -2.36 -16.14
C MET A 435 -1.97 -2.26 -17.48
N ALA A 436 -1.62 -3.11 -18.46
CA ALA A 436 -2.32 -3.19 -19.75
C ALA A 436 -3.77 -3.70 -19.59
N CYS A 437 -3.98 -4.73 -18.77
CA CYS A 437 -5.30 -5.30 -18.48
C CYS A 437 -6.34 -4.28 -17.93
N PRO A 438 -6.07 -3.54 -16.84
CA PRO A 438 -6.99 -2.51 -16.36
C PRO A 438 -7.17 -1.37 -17.37
N GLY A 439 -6.15 -1.04 -18.15
CA GLY A 439 -6.27 -0.07 -19.24
C GLY A 439 -7.30 -0.49 -20.30
N VAL A 440 -7.28 -1.75 -20.72
CA VAL A 440 -8.32 -2.31 -21.62
C VAL A 440 -9.68 -2.36 -20.93
N THR A 441 -9.72 -2.69 -19.64
CA THR A 441 -10.97 -2.77 -18.88
C THR A 441 -11.68 -1.42 -18.82
N GLY A 442 -10.99 -0.34 -18.44
CA GLY A 442 -11.60 0.99 -18.44
C GLY A 442 -11.98 1.46 -19.85
N THR A 443 -11.19 1.14 -20.88
CA THR A 443 -11.56 1.45 -22.27
C THR A 443 -12.86 0.73 -22.69
N LEU A 444 -13.03 -0.53 -22.30
CA LEU A 444 -14.27 -1.27 -22.53
C LEU A 444 -15.45 -0.68 -21.74
N ALA A 445 -15.25 -0.16 -20.53
CA ALA A 445 -16.31 0.51 -19.77
C ALA A 445 -16.83 1.76 -20.51
N VAL A 446 -15.93 2.56 -21.09
CA VAL A 446 -16.30 3.71 -21.94
C VAL A 446 -17.08 3.26 -23.17
N LEU A 447 -16.65 2.19 -23.86
CA LEU A 447 -17.37 1.65 -25.02
C LEU A 447 -18.73 1.03 -24.65
N MET A 448 -18.85 0.43 -23.46
CA MET A 448 -20.13 -0.08 -22.94
C MET A 448 -21.13 1.04 -22.67
N GLN A 449 -20.68 2.17 -22.10
CA GLN A 449 -21.51 3.36 -21.96
C GLN A 449 -21.97 3.85 -23.34
N ALA A 450 -21.04 4.02 -24.28
CA ALA A 450 -21.37 4.46 -25.63
C ALA A 450 -22.38 3.54 -26.33
N TYR A 451 -22.21 2.22 -26.21
CA TYR A 451 -23.17 1.26 -26.76
C TYR A 451 -24.55 1.43 -26.14
N LYS A 452 -24.65 1.57 -24.81
CA LYS A 452 -25.92 1.75 -24.12
C LYS A 452 -26.64 2.99 -24.65
N ASP A 453 -25.94 4.10 -24.79
CA ASP A 453 -26.52 5.35 -25.26
C ASP A 453 -26.98 5.27 -26.72
N LEU A 454 -26.17 4.65 -27.59
CA LEU A 454 -26.51 4.39 -29.00
C LEU A 454 -27.67 3.40 -29.19
N ASN A 455 -27.94 2.53 -28.21
CA ASN A 455 -28.91 1.44 -28.30
C ASN A 455 -30.06 1.56 -27.28
N GLY A 456 -30.43 2.79 -26.90
CA GLY A 456 -31.62 3.06 -26.09
C GLY A 456 -31.57 2.45 -24.68
N GLY A 457 -30.38 2.38 -24.09
CA GLY A 457 -30.11 1.79 -22.77
C GLY A 457 -29.82 0.29 -22.78
N SER A 458 -29.86 -0.37 -23.94
CA SER A 458 -29.56 -1.81 -24.06
C SER A 458 -28.07 -2.07 -23.83
N GLU A 459 -27.74 -3.08 -23.04
CA GLU A 459 -26.35 -3.46 -22.78
C GLU A 459 -25.80 -4.36 -23.89
N ALA A 460 -24.52 -4.18 -24.22
CA ALA A 460 -23.86 -4.99 -25.24
C ALA A 460 -23.57 -6.40 -24.73
N HIS A 461 -23.60 -7.37 -25.64
CA HIS A 461 -23.06 -8.69 -25.37
C HIS A 461 -21.53 -8.63 -25.27
N GLY A 462 -20.92 -9.32 -24.29
CA GLY A 462 -19.47 -9.32 -24.06
C GLY A 462 -18.68 -9.77 -25.29
N SER A 463 -19.11 -10.85 -25.95
CA SER A 463 -18.51 -11.31 -27.23
C SER A 463 -18.59 -10.30 -28.36
N LEU A 464 -19.66 -9.51 -28.46
CA LEU A 464 -19.73 -8.43 -29.46
C LEU A 464 -18.63 -7.40 -29.19
N LEU A 465 -18.51 -6.92 -27.95
CA LEU A 465 -17.47 -5.95 -27.59
C LEU A 465 -16.06 -6.50 -27.73
N LYS A 466 -15.82 -7.76 -27.35
CA LYS A 466 -14.54 -8.45 -27.59
C LYS A 466 -14.20 -8.47 -29.09
N GLY A 467 -15.16 -8.84 -29.94
CA GLY A 467 -14.98 -8.87 -31.39
C GLY A 467 -14.73 -7.49 -31.99
N VAL A 468 -15.48 -6.46 -31.54
CA VAL A 468 -15.30 -5.08 -32.01
C VAL A 468 -13.89 -4.61 -31.65
N LEU A 469 -13.48 -4.81 -30.39
CA LEU A 469 -12.16 -4.44 -29.89
C LEU A 469 -11.02 -5.05 -30.74
N MET A 470 -11.11 -6.35 -31.06
CA MET A 470 -10.10 -7.05 -31.87
C MET A 470 -10.15 -6.65 -33.34
N ASN A 471 -11.34 -6.54 -33.93
CA ASN A 471 -11.46 -6.25 -35.36
C ASN A 471 -11.00 -4.82 -35.71
N THR A 472 -11.08 -3.89 -34.76
CA THR A 472 -10.69 -2.48 -34.95
C THR A 472 -9.29 -2.14 -34.45
N ALA A 473 -8.56 -3.09 -33.88
CA ALA A 473 -7.22 -2.90 -33.35
C ALA A 473 -6.23 -2.44 -34.45
N ASP A 474 -5.23 -1.64 -34.06
CA ASP A 474 -4.09 -1.31 -34.91
C ASP A 474 -3.18 -2.53 -35.04
N ASP A 475 -3.03 -3.05 -36.26
CA ASP A 475 -2.22 -4.24 -36.55
C ASP A 475 -0.72 -3.93 -36.32
N LEU A 476 -0.08 -4.72 -35.46
CA LEU A 476 1.30 -4.53 -35.02
C LEU A 476 2.09 -5.83 -35.18
N GLY A 477 3.38 -5.71 -35.49
CA GLY A 477 4.23 -6.88 -35.67
C GLY A 477 4.12 -7.45 -37.08
N ASN A 478 3.68 -8.71 -37.18
CA ASN A 478 3.46 -9.35 -38.48
C ASN A 478 2.13 -8.87 -39.06
N ALA A 479 2.00 -8.79 -40.39
CA ALA A 479 0.73 -8.42 -41.01
C ALA A 479 -0.34 -9.51 -40.74
N GLY A 480 -1.50 -9.08 -40.24
CA GLY A 480 -2.56 -9.97 -39.74
C GLY A 480 -2.28 -10.46 -38.32
N PRO A 481 -3.15 -11.31 -37.75
CA PRO A 481 -3.00 -11.76 -36.37
C PRO A 481 -1.68 -12.50 -36.13
N ASP A 482 -1.05 -12.29 -34.97
CA ASP A 482 0.16 -12.99 -34.55
C ASP A 482 0.15 -13.37 -33.06
N TYR A 483 1.04 -14.29 -32.63
CA TYR A 483 1.07 -14.77 -31.23
C TYR A 483 1.75 -13.80 -30.23
N ARG A 484 2.19 -12.62 -30.69
CA ARG A 484 2.86 -11.61 -29.86
C ARG A 484 1.93 -10.45 -29.54
N TYR A 485 1.27 -9.91 -30.55
CA TYR A 485 0.35 -8.77 -30.48
C TYR A 485 -1.12 -9.19 -30.55
N GLY A 486 -1.42 -10.48 -30.82
CA GLY A 486 -2.79 -10.94 -31.03
C GLY A 486 -3.33 -10.35 -32.32
N TYR A 487 -4.49 -9.69 -32.23
CA TYR A 487 -5.07 -8.90 -33.32
C TYR A 487 -4.56 -7.45 -33.37
N GLY A 488 -3.66 -7.05 -32.46
CA GLY A 488 -3.04 -5.72 -32.45
C GLY A 488 -3.30 -4.91 -31.19
N ARG A 489 -2.94 -3.61 -31.23
CA ARG A 489 -3.18 -2.66 -30.12
C ARG A 489 -4.58 -2.05 -30.22
N ILE A 490 -5.30 -1.98 -29.10
CA ILE A 490 -6.70 -1.49 -29.10
C ILE A 490 -6.83 -0.04 -29.60
N ASN A 491 -7.96 0.25 -30.27
CA ASN A 491 -8.29 1.59 -30.77
C ASN A 491 -9.77 1.88 -30.53
N ALA A 492 -10.06 2.66 -29.49
CA ALA A 492 -11.40 2.97 -29.00
C ALA A 492 -12.21 3.84 -29.97
N ARG A 493 -11.56 4.73 -30.74
CA ARG A 493 -12.21 5.56 -31.75
C ARG A 493 -12.84 4.68 -32.84
N ARG A 494 -12.05 3.75 -33.38
CA ARG A 494 -12.53 2.80 -34.41
C ARG A 494 -13.57 1.83 -33.86
N ALA A 495 -13.41 1.39 -32.62
CA ALA A 495 -14.40 0.57 -31.94
C ALA A 495 -15.75 1.32 -31.84
N TYR A 496 -15.73 2.58 -31.38
CA TYR A 496 -16.91 3.44 -31.33
C TYR A 496 -17.55 3.62 -32.71
N GLU A 497 -16.76 3.85 -33.76
CA GLU A 497 -17.25 4.00 -35.14
C GLU A 497 -18.05 2.76 -35.61
N VAL A 498 -17.60 1.54 -35.26
CA VAL A 498 -18.36 0.30 -35.55
C VAL A 498 -19.68 0.27 -34.80
N LEU A 499 -19.71 0.72 -33.53
CA LEU A 499 -20.91 0.75 -32.71
C LEU A 499 -21.92 1.79 -33.21
N GLU A 500 -21.44 2.99 -33.51
CA GLU A 500 -22.24 4.12 -34.01
C GLU A 500 -22.88 3.81 -35.36
N ASN A 501 -22.12 3.21 -36.28
CA ASN A 501 -22.62 2.89 -37.62
C ASN A 501 -23.39 1.57 -37.68
N GLY A 502 -23.48 0.82 -36.57
CA GLY A 502 -24.15 -0.48 -36.54
C GLY A 502 -23.53 -1.50 -37.51
N TRP A 503 -22.20 -1.48 -37.69
CA TRP A 503 -21.50 -2.39 -38.60
C TRP A 503 -21.31 -3.80 -38.00
N PHE A 504 -22.37 -4.33 -37.41
CA PHE A 504 -22.38 -5.66 -36.82
C PHE A 504 -23.78 -6.27 -36.90
N THR A 505 -23.84 -7.59 -36.85
CA THR A 505 -25.08 -8.35 -36.80
C THR A 505 -24.89 -9.60 -35.95
N THR A 506 -26.00 -10.19 -35.51
CA THR A 506 -26.00 -11.44 -34.73
C THR A 506 -27.02 -12.41 -35.30
N ASP A 507 -26.69 -13.69 -35.26
CA ASP A 507 -27.57 -14.79 -35.67
C ASP A 507 -27.07 -16.08 -34.98
N SER A 508 -27.67 -17.23 -35.29
CA SER A 508 -27.23 -18.52 -34.80
C SER A 508 -27.34 -19.62 -35.86
N VAL A 509 -26.43 -20.60 -35.83
CA VAL A 509 -26.44 -21.75 -36.76
C VAL A 509 -26.26 -23.08 -36.04
N GLY A 510 -26.98 -24.11 -36.48
CA GLY A 510 -26.76 -25.50 -36.12
C GLY A 510 -25.72 -26.19 -37.02
N THR A 511 -25.50 -27.48 -36.80
CA THR A 511 -24.59 -28.29 -37.63
C THR A 511 -25.12 -28.44 -39.05
N GLY A 512 -24.33 -28.01 -40.03
CA GLY A 512 -24.68 -28.05 -41.45
C GLY A 512 -25.44 -26.83 -41.96
N ASP A 513 -25.98 -26.01 -41.05
CA ASP A 513 -26.68 -24.77 -41.39
C ASP A 513 -25.69 -23.67 -41.77
N SER A 514 -26.19 -22.66 -42.49
CA SER A 514 -25.41 -21.47 -42.79
C SER A 514 -26.28 -20.22 -42.87
N ALA A 515 -25.76 -19.11 -42.38
CA ALA A 515 -26.34 -17.78 -42.54
C ALA A 515 -25.43 -16.93 -43.42
N THR A 516 -26.01 -16.05 -44.24
CA THR A 516 -25.25 -15.16 -45.12
C THR A 516 -25.70 -13.73 -44.90
N PHE A 517 -24.74 -12.85 -44.65
CA PHE A 517 -24.94 -11.43 -44.40
C PHE A 517 -24.35 -10.63 -45.54
N THR A 518 -25.01 -9.53 -45.87
CA THR A 518 -24.52 -8.60 -46.88
C THR A 518 -24.09 -7.31 -46.21
N PHE A 519 -22.86 -6.91 -46.47
CA PHE A 519 -22.27 -5.68 -45.99
C PHE A 519 -21.88 -4.81 -47.18
N ASN A 520 -22.14 -3.51 -47.11
CA ASN A 520 -21.78 -2.59 -48.18
C ASN A 520 -20.47 -1.87 -47.87
N ILE A 521 -19.39 -2.25 -48.57
CA ILE A 521 -18.08 -1.61 -48.46
C ILE A 521 -18.16 -0.20 -49.06
N PRO A 522 -17.89 0.86 -48.26
CA PRO A 522 -17.85 2.23 -48.75
C PRO A 522 -16.76 2.45 -49.82
N ALA A 523 -16.96 3.46 -50.67
CA ALA A 523 -15.91 3.91 -51.57
C ALA A 523 -14.70 4.46 -50.79
N ASN A 524 -13.50 4.36 -51.36
CA ASN A 524 -12.25 4.79 -50.74
C ASN A 524 -11.95 4.10 -49.40
N THR A 525 -12.41 2.86 -49.22
CA THR A 525 -12.00 2.04 -48.09
C THR A 525 -10.55 1.60 -48.30
N ALA A 526 -9.66 1.94 -47.37
CA ALA A 526 -8.27 1.53 -47.40
C ALA A 526 -8.11 0.06 -47.01
N GLN A 527 -8.90 -0.39 -46.03
CA GLN A 527 -8.97 -1.80 -45.66
C GLN A 527 -10.37 -2.15 -45.16
N ALA A 528 -10.95 -3.24 -45.65
CA ALA A 528 -12.17 -3.81 -45.08
C ALA A 528 -11.82 -5.00 -44.20
N ARG A 529 -12.42 -5.09 -43.02
CA ARG A 529 -12.20 -6.18 -42.06
C ARG A 529 -13.53 -6.80 -41.67
N PHE A 530 -13.62 -8.11 -41.80
CA PHE A 530 -14.78 -8.90 -41.38
C PHE A 530 -14.32 -9.89 -40.33
N MET A 531 -15.01 -9.92 -39.20
CA MET A 531 -14.74 -10.85 -38.12
C MET A 531 -16.02 -11.58 -37.74
N VAL A 532 -15.94 -12.89 -37.54
CA VAL A 532 -16.96 -13.63 -36.79
C VAL A 532 -16.39 -14.02 -35.44
N ILE A 533 -17.20 -13.89 -34.39
CA ILE A 533 -16.88 -14.34 -33.03
C ILE A 533 -18.12 -14.98 -32.41
N TRP A 534 -17.91 -16.03 -31.64
CA TRP A 534 -18.97 -16.66 -30.86
C TRP A 534 -18.54 -16.96 -29.42
N PRO A 535 -19.44 -16.78 -28.43
CA PRO A 535 -19.26 -17.34 -27.10
C PRO A 535 -19.33 -18.86 -27.22
N ASP A 536 -18.18 -19.51 -27.31
CA ASP A 536 -18.13 -20.96 -27.47
C ASP A 536 -18.43 -21.64 -26.13
N ARG A 537 -18.99 -22.85 -26.17
CA ARG A 537 -19.27 -23.62 -24.97
C ARG A 537 -17.96 -23.97 -24.26
N GLN A 538 -18.05 -24.14 -22.96
CA GLN A 538 -16.92 -24.58 -22.16
C GLN A 538 -16.48 -26.00 -22.57
N ALA A 539 -15.20 -26.17 -22.87
CA ALA A 539 -14.61 -27.48 -23.18
C ALA A 539 -14.31 -28.28 -21.91
N SER A 540 -14.01 -29.57 -22.10
CA SER A 540 -13.43 -30.40 -21.05
C SER A 540 -11.95 -30.02 -20.86
N PRO A 541 -11.45 -29.83 -19.64
CA PRO A 541 -10.02 -29.66 -19.38
C PRO A 541 -9.14 -30.83 -19.82
N ALA A 542 -9.74 -31.99 -20.11
CA ALA A 542 -9.04 -33.15 -20.65
C ALA A 542 -9.03 -33.17 -22.19
N ALA A 543 -9.64 -32.19 -22.86
CA ALA A 543 -9.67 -32.13 -24.31
C ALA A 543 -8.29 -31.75 -24.86
N ALA A 544 -7.91 -32.34 -26.00
CA ALA A 544 -6.70 -31.95 -26.72
C ALA A 544 -6.88 -30.65 -27.53
N ARG A 545 -8.13 -30.25 -27.76
CA ARG A 545 -8.53 -29.00 -28.41
C ARG A 545 -9.70 -28.43 -27.64
N ASP A 546 -9.67 -27.12 -27.39
CA ASP A 546 -10.64 -26.48 -26.51
C ASP A 546 -11.86 -25.92 -27.25
N LEU A 547 -11.80 -25.86 -28.58
CA LEU A 547 -12.94 -25.48 -29.43
C LEU A 547 -14.01 -26.58 -29.39
N VAL A 548 -15.24 -26.20 -29.07
CA VAL A 548 -16.39 -27.12 -28.98
C VAL A 548 -17.28 -26.98 -30.21
N ASN A 549 -17.76 -25.78 -30.49
CA ASN A 549 -18.57 -25.47 -31.66
C ASN A 549 -17.68 -24.81 -32.72
N ASP A 550 -17.59 -25.44 -33.88
CA ASP A 550 -16.74 -25.08 -35.00
C ASP A 550 -17.59 -24.39 -36.09
N LEU A 551 -17.38 -23.08 -36.27
CA LEU A 551 -18.04 -22.26 -37.28
C LEU A 551 -17.02 -21.79 -38.31
N ASP A 552 -17.40 -21.80 -39.59
CA ASP A 552 -16.55 -21.38 -40.71
C ASP A 552 -17.09 -20.09 -41.34
N MET A 553 -16.23 -19.08 -41.52
CA MET A 553 -16.50 -17.87 -42.29
C MET A 553 -15.91 -17.94 -43.70
N GLU A 554 -16.71 -17.54 -44.68
CA GLU A 554 -16.27 -17.24 -46.03
C GLU A 554 -16.73 -15.83 -46.42
N VAL A 555 -15.84 -15.01 -46.96
CA VAL A 555 -16.18 -13.67 -47.45
C VAL A 555 -16.07 -13.63 -48.96
N THR A 556 -17.17 -13.33 -49.65
CA THR A 556 -17.22 -13.21 -51.11
C THR A 556 -17.40 -11.76 -51.54
N ILE A 557 -16.44 -11.23 -52.32
CA ILE A 557 -16.44 -9.86 -52.86
C ILE A 557 -16.02 -9.91 -54.33
N GLY A 558 -16.81 -9.27 -55.21
CA GLY A 558 -16.49 -9.21 -56.64
C GLY A 558 -16.36 -10.58 -57.33
N GLY A 559 -16.99 -11.63 -56.78
CA GLY A 559 -16.90 -13.01 -57.27
C GLY A 559 -15.71 -13.82 -56.71
N ASN A 560 -14.81 -13.22 -55.94
CA ASN A 560 -13.72 -13.91 -55.25
C ASN A 560 -14.14 -14.27 -53.83
N THR A 561 -13.83 -15.49 -53.39
CA THR A 561 -14.06 -15.95 -52.01
C THR A 561 -12.75 -16.00 -51.23
N TYR A 562 -12.75 -15.42 -50.03
CA TYR A 562 -11.63 -15.32 -49.13
C TYR A 562 -11.90 -16.12 -47.86
N GLN A 563 -10.92 -16.92 -47.47
CA GLN A 563 -10.87 -17.67 -46.21
C GLN A 563 -10.25 -16.81 -45.10
N PRO A 564 -10.49 -17.12 -43.81
CA PRO A 564 -9.92 -16.35 -42.71
C PRO A 564 -8.39 -16.51 -42.61
N TRP A 565 -7.78 -15.63 -41.81
CA TRP A 565 -6.38 -15.71 -41.41
C TRP A 565 -6.18 -16.77 -40.33
N VAL A 566 -5.21 -17.66 -40.54
CA VAL A 566 -4.88 -18.73 -39.58
C VAL A 566 -3.37 -18.81 -39.40
N LEU A 567 -2.94 -18.88 -38.14
CA LEU A 567 -1.54 -19.10 -37.76
C LEU A 567 -1.20 -20.58 -37.68
N ASN A 568 0.05 -20.92 -37.92
CA ASN A 568 0.54 -22.29 -37.76
C ASN A 568 0.93 -22.53 -36.29
N PRO A 569 0.25 -23.46 -35.55
CA PRO A 569 0.54 -23.72 -34.14
C PRO A 569 1.69 -24.73 -33.94
N ALA A 570 2.43 -25.14 -34.99
CA ALA A 570 3.52 -26.09 -34.78
C ALA A 570 4.55 -25.53 -33.77
N PRO A 571 4.98 -26.33 -32.77
CA PRO A 571 5.73 -25.86 -31.61
C PRO A 571 7.20 -25.58 -31.96
N ASN A 572 7.43 -24.53 -32.74
CA ASN A 572 8.72 -24.12 -33.24
C ASN A 572 8.72 -22.59 -33.40
N ALA A 573 9.70 -21.92 -32.78
CA ALA A 573 9.78 -20.45 -32.77
C ALA A 573 9.72 -19.79 -34.16
N THR A 574 10.34 -20.39 -35.18
CA THR A 574 10.27 -19.86 -36.57
C THR A 574 8.86 -19.97 -37.13
N THR A 575 8.18 -21.08 -36.86
CA THR A 575 6.82 -21.31 -37.34
C THR A 575 5.81 -20.41 -36.64
N LEU A 576 5.93 -20.26 -35.31
CA LEU A 576 5.08 -19.37 -34.52
C LEU A 576 5.28 -17.88 -34.86
N ASN A 577 6.44 -17.51 -35.40
CA ASN A 577 6.72 -16.14 -35.85
C ASN A 577 6.45 -15.91 -37.36
N SER A 578 5.85 -16.88 -38.05
CA SER A 578 5.51 -16.74 -39.48
C SER A 578 4.26 -15.88 -39.69
N LEU A 579 4.05 -15.40 -40.92
CA LEU A 579 2.83 -14.67 -41.30
C LEU A 579 1.62 -15.60 -41.26
N ALA A 580 0.46 -15.07 -40.88
CA ALA A 580 -0.81 -15.79 -41.02
C ALA A 580 -1.11 -16.08 -42.51
N THR A 581 -1.78 -17.21 -42.77
CA THR A 581 -2.15 -17.63 -44.12
C THR A 581 -3.65 -17.81 -44.26
N ARG A 582 -4.14 -17.73 -45.49
CA ARG A 582 -5.56 -17.90 -45.82
C ARG A 582 -5.94 -19.37 -45.87
N GLN A 583 -6.73 -19.83 -44.91
CA GLN A 583 -7.21 -21.20 -44.82
C GLN A 583 -8.43 -21.27 -43.90
N ARG A 584 -9.14 -22.39 -43.90
CA ARG A 584 -10.20 -22.66 -42.93
C ARG A 584 -9.60 -22.68 -41.51
N ASP A 585 -10.17 -21.92 -40.58
CA ASP A 585 -9.83 -22.07 -39.16
C ASP A 585 -10.63 -23.25 -38.58
N SER A 586 -10.03 -23.98 -37.65
CA SER A 586 -10.68 -25.11 -36.97
C SER A 586 -10.23 -25.21 -35.52
N LEU A 587 -9.72 -24.09 -35.00
CA LEU A 587 -9.02 -24.00 -33.73
C LEU A 587 -9.51 -22.81 -32.93
N ASN A 588 -9.68 -21.64 -33.56
CA ASN A 588 -10.14 -20.44 -32.87
C ASN A 588 -11.66 -20.30 -32.89
N ASN A 589 -12.25 -19.74 -31.83
CA ASN A 589 -13.67 -19.32 -31.80
C ASN A 589 -13.90 -17.91 -32.38
N ILE A 590 -12.91 -17.43 -33.14
CA ILE A 590 -12.81 -16.11 -33.73
C ILE A 590 -12.13 -16.29 -35.09
N GLU A 591 -12.69 -15.74 -36.15
CA GLU A 591 -12.08 -15.75 -37.47
C GLU A 591 -12.11 -14.35 -38.09
N GLN A 592 -11.04 -13.97 -38.81
CA GLN A 592 -10.94 -12.65 -39.44
C GLN A 592 -10.51 -12.72 -40.90
N VAL A 593 -11.17 -11.91 -41.74
CA VAL A 593 -10.76 -11.59 -43.10
C VAL A 593 -10.49 -10.09 -43.22
N THR A 594 -9.26 -9.72 -43.55
CA THR A 594 -8.91 -8.34 -43.95
C THR A 594 -8.66 -8.23 -45.45
N LEU A 595 -9.00 -7.11 -46.07
CA LEU A 595 -8.76 -6.89 -47.51
C LEU A 595 -8.29 -5.46 -47.71
N ASP A 596 -7.11 -5.30 -48.30
CA ASP A 596 -6.54 -3.99 -48.62
C ASP A 596 -7.11 -3.45 -49.93
N ASN A 597 -7.43 -2.17 -49.95
CA ASN A 597 -7.98 -1.43 -51.08
C ASN A 597 -9.13 -2.18 -51.80
N PRO A 598 -10.15 -2.67 -51.07
CA PRO A 598 -11.25 -3.42 -51.67
C PRO A 598 -12.07 -2.51 -52.60
N ALA A 599 -12.62 -3.10 -53.65
CA ALA A 599 -13.59 -2.40 -54.48
C ALA A 599 -14.85 -2.07 -53.65
N ALA A 600 -15.37 -0.86 -53.82
CA ALA A 600 -16.63 -0.45 -53.21
C ALA A 600 -17.78 -1.36 -53.67
N GLY A 601 -18.73 -1.63 -52.78
CA GLY A 601 -19.93 -2.42 -53.07
C GLY A 601 -20.14 -3.59 -52.13
N SER A 602 -20.92 -4.57 -52.58
CA SER A 602 -21.44 -5.64 -51.72
C SER A 602 -20.39 -6.71 -51.40
N ALA A 603 -20.19 -6.95 -50.10
CA ALA A 603 -19.50 -8.10 -49.54
C ALA A 603 -20.53 -9.08 -48.96
N SER A 604 -20.44 -10.34 -49.35
CA SER A 604 -21.24 -11.42 -48.78
C SER A 604 -20.41 -12.18 -47.76
N VAL A 605 -20.81 -12.17 -46.49
CA VAL A 605 -20.15 -12.91 -45.41
C VAL A 605 -21.03 -14.09 -45.04
N LYS A 606 -20.57 -15.30 -45.33
CA LYS A 606 -21.28 -16.54 -45.03
C LYS A 606 -20.66 -17.21 -43.80
N ILE A 607 -21.48 -17.50 -42.81
CA ILE A 607 -21.11 -18.26 -41.61
C ILE A 607 -21.79 -19.62 -41.67
N LYS A 608 -21.02 -20.69 -41.56
CA LYS A 608 -21.52 -22.08 -41.60
C LYS A 608 -21.21 -22.78 -40.28
N GLY A 609 -22.20 -23.45 -39.70
CA GLY A 609 -21.94 -24.38 -38.59
C GLY A 609 -21.30 -25.66 -39.13
N TYR A 610 -19.97 -25.76 -39.09
CA TYR A 610 -19.28 -26.96 -39.55
C TYR A 610 -19.59 -28.15 -38.65
N ASN A 611 -19.45 -27.94 -37.34
CA ASN A 611 -19.77 -28.92 -36.31
C ASN A 611 -20.18 -28.22 -35.01
N VAL A 612 -21.46 -28.32 -34.64
CA VAL A 612 -22.06 -27.72 -33.44
C VAL A 612 -22.66 -28.83 -32.58
N PRO A 613 -21.83 -29.61 -31.85
CA PRO A 613 -22.25 -30.87 -31.20
C PRO A 613 -23.06 -30.70 -29.91
N THR A 614 -23.17 -29.49 -29.37
CA THR A 614 -23.75 -29.23 -28.03
C THR A 614 -25.27 -29.17 -27.99
N GLY A 615 -25.94 -29.27 -29.15
CA GLY A 615 -27.40 -29.18 -29.29
C GLY A 615 -27.90 -27.72 -29.35
N GLY A 616 -28.90 -27.46 -30.19
CA GLY A 616 -29.36 -26.10 -30.52
C GLY A 616 -28.45 -25.36 -31.50
N ASP A 617 -28.75 -24.08 -31.75
CA ASP A 617 -27.98 -23.22 -32.66
C ASP A 617 -26.92 -22.42 -31.87
N GLN A 618 -25.67 -22.37 -32.36
CA GLN A 618 -24.61 -21.53 -31.78
C GLN A 618 -24.80 -20.08 -32.22
N ARG A 619 -25.05 -19.17 -31.27
CA ARG A 619 -25.06 -17.72 -31.52
C ARG A 619 -23.67 -17.23 -31.92
N PHE A 620 -23.60 -16.33 -32.88
CA PHE A 620 -22.37 -15.61 -33.25
C PHE A 620 -22.66 -14.15 -33.55
N PHE A 621 -21.60 -13.37 -33.66
CA PHE A 621 -21.60 -11.98 -34.10
C PHE A 621 -20.71 -11.85 -35.32
N VAL A 622 -21.20 -11.19 -36.37
CA VAL A 622 -20.39 -10.80 -37.53
C VAL A 622 -20.19 -9.30 -37.48
N ILE A 623 -18.95 -8.87 -37.54
CA ILE A 623 -18.53 -7.49 -37.34
C ILE A 623 -17.75 -7.06 -38.57
N ALA A 624 -18.14 -5.92 -39.14
CA ALA A 624 -17.44 -5.27 -40.22
C ALA A 624 -16.76 -3.99 -39.72
N TYR A 625 -15.60 -3.68 -40.27
CA TYR A 625 -14.94 -2.40 -40.09
C TYR A 625 -14.33 -1.95 -41.42
N TYR A 626 -14.45 -0.66 -41.72
CA TYR A 626 -13.93 -0.05 -42.94
C TYR A 626 -12.96 1.04 -42.55
N GLU A 627 -11.67 0.78 -42.77
CA GLU A 627 -10.64 1.76 -42.48
C GLU A 627 -10.65 2.84 -43.57
N SER A 628 -10.85 4.09 -43.17
CA SER A 628 -10.81 5.24 -44.08
C SER A 628 -9.40 5.50 -44.61
N THR A 629 -9.30 5.98 -45.86
CA THR A 629 -8.05 6.54 -46.41
C THR A 629 -7.69 7.90 -45.83
N GLU A 630 -8.65 8.56 -45.17
CA GLU A 630 -8.49 9.90 -44.62
C GLU A 630 -7.43 9.90 -43.50
N LEU A 631 -6.79 11.05 -43.36
CA LEU A 631 -5.95 11.35 -42.21
C LEU A 631 -6.88 11.82 -41.08
N ILE A 632 -6.68 11.34 -39.87
CA ILE A 632 -7.47 11.75 -38.70
C ILE A 632 -6.50 12.02 -37.55
N LEU A 633 -6.46 13.26 -37.05
CA LEU A 633 -5.70 13.59 -35.85
C LEU A 633 -6.52 13.20 -34.62
N THR A 634 -5.94 12.34 -33.79
CA THR A 634 -6.64 11.72 -32.66
C THR A 634 -6.17 12.22 -31.30
N TYR A 635 -5.00 12.86 -31.26
CA TYR A 635 -4.52 13.62 -30.13
C TYR A 635 -3.48 14.66 -30.60
N PRO A 636 -3.49 15.91 -30.09
CA PRO A 636 -4.44 16.45 -29.12
C PRO A 636 -5.83 16.74 -29.70
N ASN A 637 -6.79 17.09 -28.83
CA ASN A 637 -8.13 17.53 -29.22
C ASN A 637 -8.23 19.06 -29.13
N GLU A 638 -9.28 19.64 -29.70
CA GLU A 638 -9.62 21.06 -29.50
C GLU A 638 -9.72 21.38 -28.00
N GLY A 639 -9.47 22.63 -27.61
CA GLY A 639 -9.53 23.20 -26.25
C GLY A 639 -8.76 22.50 -25.14
N MET A 640 -7.90 21.55 -25.47
CA MET A 640 -6.92 21.03 -24.52
C MET A 640 -5.93 22.10 -24.10
N ALA A 641 -5.40 21.95 -22.88
CA ALA A 641 -4.38 22.82 -22.34
C ALA A 641 -3.08 22.06 -22.06
N PHE A 642 -1.95 22.70 -22.35
CA PHE A 642 -0.61 22.14 -22.20
C PHE A 642 0.30 23.05 -21.38
N PRO A 643 1.03 22.52 -20.40
CA PRO A 643 2.05 23.30 -19.70
C PRO A 643 3.21 23.65 -20.64
N THR A 644 3.74 24.87 -20.53
CA THR A 644 4.91 25.30 -21.32
C THR A 644 6.12 24.39 -21.06
N GLY A 645 6.85 24.02 -22.12
CA GLY A 645 8.09 23.26 -22.02
C GLY A 645 7.91 21.76 -21.74
N HIS A 646 6.68 21.28 -21.54
CA HIS A 646 6.40 19.86 -21.35
C HIS A 646 6.54 19.08 -22.65
N SER A 647 6.85 17.79 -22.53
CA SER A 647 6.88 16.86 -23.65
C SER A 647 5.52 16.20 -23.81
N GLU A 648 4.96 16.24 -25.01
CA GLU A 648 3.64 15.70 -25.35
C GLU A 648 3.69 14.88 -26.63
N LEU A 649 2.81 13.90 -26.79
CA LEU A 649 2.68 13.19 -28.06
C LEU A 649 1.67 13.89 -28.97
N ILE A 650 1.85 13.80 -30.27
CA ILE A 650 0.81 14.06 -31.27
C ILE A 650 0.52 12.73 -31.95
N ARG A 651 -0.74 12.33 -32.06
CA ARG A 651 -1.16 11.03 -32.61
C ARG A 651 -2.19 11.21 -33.72
N TRP A 652 -2.09 10.37 -34.75
CA TRP A 652 -3.03 10.35 -35.87
C TRP A 652 -3.24 8.94 -36.39
N ASP A 653 -4.43 8.72 -36.95
CA ASP A 653 -4.78 7.51 -37.67
C ASP A 653 -4.72 7.82 -39.18
N ASN A 654 -4.10 6.92 -39.95
CA ASN A 654 -4.11 6.96 -41.41
C ASN A 654 -3.75 5.58 -41.95
N ALA A 655 -4.54 5.04 -42.88
CA ALA A 655 -4.32 3.70 -43.39
C ALA A 655 -3.08 3.58 -44.30
N ALA A 656 -2.68 4.67 -44.96
CA ALA A 656 -1.57 4.67 -45.90
C ALA A 656 -0.22 4.87 -45.19
N ASN A 657 0.73 3.94 -45.38
CA ASN A 657 2.13 4.13 -45.01
C ASN A 657 2.78 5.18 -45.92
N THR A 658 2.48 6.43 -45.58
CA THR A 658 2.92 7.65 -46.25
C THR A 658 3.73 8.49 -45.29
N SER A 659 4.58 9.37 -45.82
CA SER A 659 5.26 10.36 -45.00
C SER A 659 4.28 11.44 -44.55
N HIS A 660 4.26 11.74 -43.26
CA HIS A 660 3.47 12.81 -42.66
C HIS A 660 4.36 13.98 -42.23
N THR A 661 3.87 15.19 -42.47
CA THR A 661 4.44 16.45 -41.95
C THR A 661 3.58 16.92 -40.79
N VAL A 662 4.20 17.16 -39.64
CA VAL A 662 3.51 17.67 -38.44
C VAL A 662 4.03 19.08 -38.16
N GLU A 663 3.11 20.01 -37.94
CA GLU A 663 3.42 21.40 -37.63
C GLU A 663 2.49 21.92 -36.53
N TYR A 664 2.96 22.90 -35.76
CA TYR A 664 2.14 23.66 -34.83
C TYR A 664 2.16 25.16 -35.17
N SER A 665 1.14 25.87 -34.75
CA SER A 665 1.00 27.33 -34.83
C SER A 665 0.63 27.88 -33.46
N LEU A 666 1.19 29.04 -33.12
CA LEU A 666 0.90 29.77 -31.88
C LEU A 666 -0.03 30.98 -32.09
N ASP A 667 -0.47 31.20 -33.33
CA ASP A 667 -1.12 32.43 -33.79
C ASP A 667 -2.29 32.15 -34.75
N GLY A 668 -3.07 31.10 -34.46
CA GLY A 668 -4.29 30.78 -35.22
C GLY A 668 -4.04 30.30 -36.65
N GLY A 669 -2.85 29.76 -36.93
CA GLY A 669 -2.46 29.25 -38.25
C GLY A 669 -1.80 30.28 -39.17
N THR A 670 -1.39 31.44 -38.65
CA THR A 670 -0.69 32.47 -39.45
C THR A 670 0.75 32.06 -39.74
N ASN A 671 1.48 31.58 -38.72
CA ASN A 671 2.82 31.01 -38.83
C ASN A 671 2.83 29.55 -38.35
N TRP A 672 3.64 28.72 -39.02
CA TRP A 672 3.73 27.28 -38.76
C TRP A 672 5.18 26.86 -38.49
N PHE A 673 5.35 26.04 -37.45
CA PHE A 673 6.63 25.51 -36.99
C PHE A 673 6.63 23.99 -37.11
N MET A 674 7.70 23.42 -37.65
CA MET A 674 7.82 21.98 -37.87
C MET A 674 8.05 21.20 -36.58
N VAL A 675 7.42 20.03 -36.46
CA VAL A 675 7.76 18.99 -35.48
C VAL A 675 8.40 17.83 -36.24
N ASN A 676 9.63 17.46 -35.86
CA ASN A 676 10.41 16.46 -36.59
C ASN A 676 9.77 15.07 -36.51
N THR A 677 9.38 14.50 -37.65
CA THR A 677 8.75 13.18 -37.74
C THR A 677 9.67 12.17 -38.42
N THR A 678 9.56 10.90 -38.02
CA THR A 678 10.17 9.78 -38.76
C THR A 678 9.23 9.32 -39.88
N ALA A 679 9.77 8.67 -40.92
CA ALA A 679 8.97 8.18 -42.03
C ALA A 679 7.93 7.15 -41.55
N ASN A 680 6.69 7.27 -42.06
CA ASN A 680 5.54 6.41 -41.75
C ASN A 680 5.09 6.38 -40.28
N ALA A 681 5.54 7.34 -39.45
CA ALA A 681 5.07 7.44 -38.08
C ALA A 681 3.53 7.63 -38.02
N ARG A 682 2.92 7.24 -36.90
CA ARG A 682 1.53 7.58 -36.53
C ARG A 682 1.45 8.39 -35.23
N GLN A 683 2.63 8.76 -34.73
CA GLN A 683 2.82 9.55 -33.54
C GLN A 683 4.17 10.28 -33.59
N VAL A 684 4.26 11.42 -32.93
CA VAL A 684 5.53 12.16 -32.77
C VAL A 684 5.58 12.84 -31.41
N ASN A 685 6.78 12.92 -30.82
CA ASN A 685 7.00 13.72 -29.62
C ASN A 685 7.09 15.22 -29.98
N TRP A 686 6.34 16.04 -29.26
CA TRP A 686 6.23 17.47 -29.39
C TRP A 686 6.60 18.13 -28.06
N VAL A 687 7.67 18.91 -28.07
CA VAL A 687 8.01 19.76 -26.93
C VAL A 687 7.16 21.03 -27.03
N VAL A 688 6.24 21.19 -26.07
CA VAL A 688 5.33 22.32 -25.98
C VAL A 688 6.17 23.61 -25.86
N PRO A 689 5.99 24.59 -26.76
CA PRO A 689 6.77 25.83 -26.73
C PRO A 689 6.63 26.57 -25.40
N ASN A 690 7.70 27.24 -24.97
CA ASN A 690 7.69 28.08 -23.78
C ASN A 690 7.12 29.48 -24.06
N VAL A 691 5.88 29.52 -24.55
CA VAL A 691 5.14 30.72 -24.94
C VAL A 691 3.69 30.58 -24.51
N VAL A 692 3.10 31.63 -23.95
CA VAL A 692 1.67 31.66 -23.61
C VAL A 692 0.84 31.97 -24.84
N SER A 693 -0.15 31.13 -25.14
CA SER A 693 -1.12 31.35 -26.22
C SER A 693 -2.36 30.49 -25.98
N ASP A 694 -3.54 31.03 -26.21
CA ASP A 694 -4.82 30.30 -26.25
C ASP A 694 -5.33 30.07 -27.67
N ASN A 695 -4.49 30.34 -28.68
CA ASN A 695 -4.82 30.24 -30.09
C ASN A 695 -3.87 29.28 -30.80
N VAL A 696 -3.58 28.15 -30.14
CA VAL A 696 -2.61 27.15 -30.60
C VAL A 696 -3.30 26.13 -31.50
N PHE A 697 -2.69 25.82 -32.63
CA PHE A 697 -3.19 24.81 -33.57
C PHE A 697 -2.09 23.79 -33.90
N ILE A 698 -2.48 22.53 -34.06
CA ILE A 698 -1.61 21.48 -34.61
C ILE A 698 -2.23 21.01 -35.91
N ARG A 699 -1.39 20.79 -36.93
CA ARG A 699 -1.81 20.15 -38.17
C ARG A 699 -0.90 19.00 -38.54
N VAL A 700 -1.51 17.96 -39.13
CA VAL A 700 -0.82 16.83 -39.74
C VAL A 700 -1.20 16.80 -41.21
N ARG A 701 -0.22 16.62 -42.09
CA ARG A 701 -0.41 16.64 -43.55
C ARG A 701 0.30 15.48 -44.21
N ASN A 702 -0.30 14.90 -45.23
CA ASN A 702 0.36 14.01 -46.19
C ASN A 702 0.23 14.62 -47.61
N ALA A 703 0.55 13.85 -48.65
CA ALA A 703 0.48 14.34 -50.03
C ALA A 703 -0.94 14.73 -50.50
N ASN A 704 -1.98 14.17 -49.87
CA ASN A 704 -3.37 14.24 -50.33
C ASN A 704 -4.31 14.92 -49.33
N ASP A 705 -3.91 15.03 -48.06
CA ASP A 705 -4.80 15.41 -46.96
C ASP A 705 -4.09 16.32 -45.93
N THR A 706 -4.86 17.17 -45.27
CA THR A 706 -4.42 18.07 -44.20
C THR A 706 -5.50 18.16 -43.15
N VAL A 707 -5.15 17.75 -41.94
CA VAL A 707 -6.05 17.83 -40.78
C VAL A 707 -5.46 18.81 -39.78
N MET A 708 -6.33 19.50 -39.06
CA MET A 708 -5.92 20.49 -38.08
C MET A 708 -6.85 20.45 -36.87
N VAL A 709 -6.28 20.67 -35.70
CA VAL A 709 -7.01 20.78 -34.43
C VAL A 709 -6.58 22.04 -33.68
N GLY A 710 -7.53 22.65 -32.99
CA GLY A 710 -7.38 23.88 -32.22
C GLY A 710 -8.68 24.69 -32.23
N PRO A 711 -8.79 25.77 -31.43
CA PRO A 711 -7.71 26.34 -30.62
C PRO A 711 -7.40 25.49 -29.36
N MET A 712 -6.14 25.51 -28.93
CA MET A 712 -5.64 24.91 -27.68
C MET A 712 -4.93 25.99 -26.86
N THR A 713 -4.74 25.71 -25.57
CA THR A 713 -4.08 26.63 -24.63
C THR A 713 -2.69 26.13 -24.23
N ILE A 714 -1.70 27.01 -24.22
CA ILE A 714 -0.40 26.80 -23.61
C ILE A 714 -0.22 27.84 -22.52
N ILE A 715 -0.05 27.41 -21.27
CA ILE A 715 0.25 28.25 -20.11
C ILE A 715 0.86 27.41 -18.99
N GLN A 716 1.69 28.00 -18.13
CA GLN A 716 2.26 27.30 -16.98
C GLN A 716 1.19 26.89 -15.94
N ILE A 717 1.48 25.78 -15.26
CA ILE A 717 0.72 25.33 -14.08
C ILE A 717 1.11 26.23 -12.88
N PRO A 718 0.15 26.77 -12.11
CA PRO A 718 0.44 27.49 -10.87
C PRO A 718 1.08 26.54 -9.82
N ALA A 719 2.28 26.88 -9.35
CA ALA A 719 2.98 26.11 -8.32
C ALA A 719 4.08 26.91 -7.59
N PRO A 720 4.41 26.57 -6.32
CA PRO A 720 3.65 25.68 -5.44
C PRO A 720 2.35 26.37 -4.99
N ILE A 721 1.36 25.58 -4.59
CA ILE A 721 0.17 26.07 -3.90
C ILE A 721 0.42 25.89 -2.40
N ASN A 722 0.17 26.91 -1.60
CA ASN A 722 0.30 26.83 -0.15
C ASN A 722 -1.02 27.16 0.53
N ILE A 723 -1.23 26.56 1.71
CA ILE A 723 -2.29 26.94 2.61
C ILE A 723 -1.68 27.91 3.64
N ILE A 724 -2.07 29.18 3.55
CA ILE A 724 -1.50 30.25 4.39
C ILE A 724 -2.27 30.42 5.68
N ALA A 725 -3.58 30.21 5.64
CA ALA A 725 -4.46 30.28 6.80
C ALA A 725 -5.65 29.34 6.66
N ALA A 726 -6.14 28.84 7.78
CA ALA A 726 -7.35 28.04 7.87
C ALA A 726 -8.20 28.54 9.03
N CYS A 727 -9.27 29.22 8.68
CA CYS A 727 -10.25 29.77 9.58
C CYS A 727 -11.41 28.78 9.77
N PRO A 728 -12.28 29.01 10.76
CA PRO A 728 -13.43 28.13 11.00
C PRO A 728 -14.41 27.99 9.84
N ASP A 729 -14.43 28.91 8.88
CA ASP A 729 -15.37 28.92 7.75
C ASP A 729 -14.70 28.95 6.38
N SER A 730 -13.37 29.13 6.35
CA SER A 730 -12.64 29.46 5.14
C SER A 730 -11.16 29.07 5.21
N VAL A 731 -10.55 28.85 4.06
CA VAL A 731 -9.12 28.55 3.90
C VAL A 731 -8.53 29.55 2.92
N HIS A 732 -7.38 30.14 3.26
CA HIS A 732 -6.61 31.04 2.40
C HIS A 732 -5.52 30.26 1.69
N LEU A 733 -5.61 30.24 0.36
CA LEU A 733 -4.63 29.63 -0.53
C LEU A 733 -3.83 30.74 -1.22
N ASP A 734 -2.53 30.51 -1.42
CA ASP A 734 -1.69 31.33 -2.30
C ASP A 734 -0.87 30.47 -3.26
N TRP A 735 -0.40 31.09 -4.34
CA TRP A 735 0.51 30.47 -5.32
C TRP A 735 1.36 31.54 -6.02
N ASN A 736 2.37 31.09 -6.75
CA ASN A 736 3.18 31.99 -7.57
C ASN A 736 2.39 32.51 -8.77
N ASP A 737 2.51 33.81 -9.04
CA ASP A 737 1.90 34.43 -10.21
C ASP A 737 2.49 33.87 -11.51
N VAL A 738 1.62 33.50 -12.44
CA VAL A 738 1.95 32.89 -13.74
C VAL A 738 1.94 33.98 -14.81
N ASN A 739 3.10 34.21 -15.43
CA ASN A 739 3.24 35.20 -16.49
C ASN A 739 2.26 34.91 -17.65
N GLY A 740 1.46 35.91 -18.03
CA GLY A 740 0.45 35.78 -19.09
C GLY A 740 -0.90 35.22 -18.62
N ALA A 741 -1.05 34.89 -17.34
CA ALA A 741 -2.36 34.58 -16.77
C ALA A 741 -3.21 35.86 -16.62
N SER A 742 -4.47 35.76 -17.02
CA SER A 742 -5.53 36.76 -16.78
C SER A 742 -6.27 36.53 -15.45
N GLY A 743 -6.22 35.29 -14.95
CA GLY A 743 -6.77 34.88 -13.67
C GLY A 743 -6.52 33.40 -13.41
N TYR A 744 -7.20 32.84 -12.42
CA TYR A 744 -7.03 31.48 -11.94
C TYR A 744 -8.38 30.86 -11.58
N VAL A 745 -8.58 29.59 -11.96
CA VAL A 745 -9.68 28.77 -11.45
C VAL A 745 -9.20 28.00 -10.24
N VAL A 746 -9.92 28.13 -9.13
CA VAL A 746 -9.67 27.35 -7.91
C VAL A 746 -10.63 26.18 -7.86
N TYR A 747 -10.09 25.00 -7.55
CA TYR A 747 -10.82 23.76 -7.48
C TYR A 747 -10.85 23.23 -6.04
N LYS A 748 -11.96 22.60 -5.65
CA LYS A 748 -12.12 21.85 -4.39
C LYS A 748 -12.68 20.46 -4.65
N LEU A 749 -12.20 19.45 -3.91
CA LEU A 749 -12.69 18.07 -4.07
C LEU A 749 -14.14 17.97 -3.56
N GLY A 750 -15.06 17.80 -4.49
CA GLY A 750 -16.48 17.62 -4.21
C GLY A 750 -16.83 16.19 -3.81
N ALA A 751 -18.00 15.73 -4.25
CA ALA A 751 -18.51 14.41 -3.92
C ALA A 751 -17.78 13.27 -4.65
N LYS A 752 -17.33 13.53 -5.88
CA LYS A 752 -16.61 12.57 -6.73
C LYS A 752 -15.37 13.16 -7.41
N TYR A 753 -15.42 14.44 -7.80
CA TYR A 753 -14.42 15.06 -8.64
C TYR A 753 -13.91 16.37 -8.05
N MET A 754 -12.79 16.83 -8.60
CA MET A 754 -12.32 18.19 -8.40
C MET A 754 -13.19 19.19 -9.14
N ASP A 755 -14.06 19.85 -8.39
CA ASP A 755 -15.03 20.82 -8.91
C ASP A 755 -14.44 22.24 -8.84
N SER A 756 -14.68 23.05 -9.87
CA SER A 756 -14.38 24.48 -9.81
C SER A 756 -15.27 25.14 -8.76
N VAL A 757 -14.67 25.91 -7.86
CA VAL A 757 -15.39 26.60 -6.76
C VAL A 757 -15.23 28.11 -6.77
N ASP A 758 -14.19 28.63 -7.41
CA ASP A 758 -13.98 30.08 -7.52
C ASP A 758 -13.14 30.45 -8.76
N TYR A 759 -13.21 31.71 -9.15
CA TYR A 759 -12.34 32.34 -10.15
C TYR A 759 -11.80 33.66 -9.59
N VAL A 760 -10.47 33.80 -9.57
CA VAL A 760 -9.78 34.98 -9.03
C VAL A 760 -8.82 35.58 -10.05
N THR A 761 -8.64 36.90 -10.01
CA THR A 761 -7.70 37.63 -10.90
C THR A 761 -6.34 37.90 -10.24
N VAL A 762 -6.12 37.36 -9.04
CA VAL A 762 -4.91 37.49 -8.24
C VAL A 762 -4.44 36.10 -7.80
N SER A 763 -3.18 35.97 -7.38
CA SER A 763 -2.57 34.68 -7.04
C SER A 763 -2.87 34.19 -5.61
N ASP A 764 -4.07 34.50 -5.10
CA ASP A 764 -4.57 34.07 -3.81
C ASP A 764 -6.10 33.97 -3.79
N ALA A 765 -6.65 33.11 -2.93
CA ALA A 765 -8.10 32.92 -2.81
C ALA A 765 -8.53 32.47 -1.40
N TRP A 766 -9.70 32.97 -0.96
CA TRP A 766 -10.38 32.50 0.25
C TRP A 766 -11.53 31.57 -0.12
N ILE A 767 -11.40 30.29 0.21
CA ILE A 767 -12.37 29.25 -0.16
C ILE A 767 -13.11 28.77 1.08
N SER A 768 -14.43 28.59 0.99
CA SER A 768 -15.22 28.07 2.11
C SER A 768 -14.80 26.63 2.50
N HIS A 769 -14.65 26.41 3.80
CA HIS A 769 -14.10 25.19 4.39
C HIS A 769 -14.82 24.84 5.69
N ASN A 770 -14.84 23.54 6.02
CA ASN A 770 -15.22 23.06 7.34
C ASN A 770 -13.95 22.52 8.04
N PRO A 771 -13.50 23.13 9.15
CA PRO A 771 -12.24 22.79 9.81
C PRO A 771 -12.23 21.39 10.43
N THR A 772 -13.37 20.69 10.49
CA THR A 772 -13.45 19.33 11.03
C THR A 772 -13.21 18.23 9.98
N VAL A 773 -13.13 18.59 8.69
CA VAL A 773 -12.95 17.62 7.61
C VAL A 773 -11.65 17.88 6.85
N VAL A 774 -11.16 16.83 6.20
CA VAL A 774 -10.10 16.94 5.20
C VAL A 774 -10.70 17.55 3.94
N ASP A 775 -10.05 18.57 3.38
CA ASP A 775 -10.37 19.13 2.07
C ASP A 775 -9.15 19.08 1.15
N TRP A 776 -9.40 19.06 -0.16
CA TRP A 776 -8.34 19.03 -1.18
C TRP A 776 -8.54 20.16 -2.18
N PHE A 777 -7.46 20.85 -2.52
CA PHE A 777 -7.50 22.05 -3.36
C PHE A 777 -6.50 21.98 -4.51
N ALA A 778 -6.83 22.58 -5.64
CA ALA A 778 -5.93 22.73 -6.77
C ALA A 778 -6.25 24.01 -7.56
N VAL A 779 -5.34 24.45 -8.42
CA VAL A 779 -5.48 25.70 -9.17
C VAL A 779 -5.08 25.50 -10.64
N ALA A 780 -5.73 26.21 -11.55
CA ALA A 780 -5.32 26.30 -12.96
C ALA A 780 -5.22 27.77 -13.39
N SER A 781 -4.18 28.12 -14.15
CA SER A 781 -4.05 29.45 -14.79
C SER A 781 -5.08 29.64 -15.88
N VAL A 782 -5.48 30.88 -16.18
CA VAL A 782 -6.45 31.20 -17.25
C VAL A 782 -5.86 32.24 -18.19
N VAL A 783 -6.02 32.05 -19.50
CA VAL A 783 -5.68 33.04 -20.54
C VAL A 783 -6.95 33.70 -21.06
N ASN A 784 -6.93 35.02 -21.24
CA ASN A 784 -8.03 35.83 -21.77
C ASN A 784 -9.40 35.60 -21.09
N ASP A 785 -9.40 35.35 -19.78
CA ASP A 785 -10.57 35.09 -18.92
C ASP A 785 -11.40 33.84 -19.24
N THR A 786 -11.13 33.14 -20.35
CA THR A 786 -11.94 31.99 -20.80
C THR A 786 -11.16 30.70 -20.96
N SER A 787 -9.87 30.78 -21.27
CA SER A 787 -9.07 29.63 -21.70
C SER A 787 -8.31 29.05 -20.51
N VAL A 788 -8.88 28.01 -19.90
CA VAL A 788 -8.34 27.40 -18.67
C VAL A 788 -7.16 26.48 -19.00
N GLY A 789 -6.06 26.69 -18.28
CA GLY A 789 -4.83 25.92 -18.36
C GLY A 789 -4.93 24.55 -17.69
N PHE A 790 -3.83 23.80 -17.73
CA PHE A 790 -3.73 22.52 -17.03
C PHE A 790 -3.75 22.76 -15.51
N ARG A 791 -4.54 21.95 -14.79
CA ARG A 791 -4.68 22.05 -13.33
C ARG A 791 -3.43 21.53 -12.62
N SER A 792 -3.09 22.14 -11.49
CA SER A 792 -2.05 21.63 -10.59
C SER A 792 -2.43 20.29 -9.96
N ASN A 793 -1.43 19.64 -9.35
CA ASN A 793 -1.70 18.59 -8.37
C ASN A 793 -2.48 19.16 -7.18
N ALA A 794 -3.33 18.35 -6.58
CA ALA A 794 -4.09 18.75 -5.41
C ALA A 794 -3.22 18.71 -4.15
N ILE A 795 -3.46 19.67 -3.26
CA ILE A 795 -2.87 19.71 -1.93
C ILE A 795 -3.94 19.41 -0.87
N GLU A 796 -3.56 18.68 0.17
CA GLU A 796 -4.43 18.34 1.29
C GLU A 796 -4.45 19.47 2.33
N LYS A 797 -5.65 19.80 2.80
CA LYS A 797 -5.88 20.52 4.05
C LYS A 797 -6.44 19.55 5.09
N SER A 798 -5.59 19.08 6.00
CA SER A 798 -6.00 18.27 7.15
C SER A 798 -6.87 19.07 8.13
N PRO A 799 -7.70 18.43 8.98
CA PRO A 799 -8.58 19.11 9.92
C PRO A 799 -7.82 20.05 10.86
N GLY A 800 -8.50 21.12 11.28
CA GLY A 800 -8.00 22.12 12.23
C GLY A 800 -8.02 23.54 11.68
N VAL A 801 -7.77 24.49 12.57
CA VAL A 801 -7.62 25.91 12.25
C VAL A 801 -6.18 26.33 12.50
N PHE A 802 -5.63 27.22 11.69
CA PHE A 802 -4.30 27.80 11.92
C PHE A 802 -4.17 29.16 11.24
N ASN A 803 -3.31 30.01 11.80
CA ASN A 803 -2.99 31.34 11.27
C ASN A 803 -4.23 32.23 10.98
N CYS A 804 -5.29 32.04 11.76
CA CYS A 804 -6.51 32.86 11.73
C CYS A 804 -6.75 33.50 13.09
N ALA A 805 -6.96 34.82 13.10
CA ALA A 805 -7.35 35.52 14.31
C ALA A 805 -8.85 35.32 14.53
N VAL A 806 -9.23 34.50 15.51
CA VAL A 806 -10.62 34.35 15.94
C VAL A 806 -10.82 35.24 17.18
N PRO A 807 -11.55 36.37 17.09
CA PRO A 807 -11.59 37.33 18.19
C PRO A 807 -12.25 36.76 19.45
N THR A 808 -13.26 35.92 19.31
CA THR A 808 -13.99 35.31 20.42
C THR A 808 -14.11 33.82 20.11
N ASP A 809 -13.48 32.99 20.93
CA ASP A 809 -13.43 31.54 20.71
C ASP A 809 -13.24 30.82 22.05
N ILE A 810 -14.20 29.96 22.41
CA ILE A 810 -14.17 29.09 23.57
C ILE A 810 -14.16 27.65 23.12
N VAL A 811 -13.04 26.98 23.33
CA VAL A 811 -12.92 25.55 23.09
C VAL A 811 -13.27 24.75 24.35
N LEU A 812 -14.05 23.68 24.17
CA LEU A 812 -14.13 22.60 25.15
C LEU A 812 -12.95 21.63 24.91
N GLU A 813 -11.86 21.78 25.67
CA GLU A 813 -10.64 20.98 25.47
C GLU A 813 -10.84 19.53 25.90
N GLN A 814 -11.51 19.30 27.02
CA GLN A 814 -11.66 17.98 27.58
C GLN A 814 -12.88 17.86 28.50
N VAL A 815 -13.49 16.68 28.51
CA VAL A 815 -14.35 16.23 29.61
C VAL A 815 -13.46 15.53 30.62
N LEU A 816 -13.21 16.14 31.77
CA LEU A 816 -12.32 15.62 32.83
C LEU A 816 -13.04 14.61 33.74
N ASN A 817 -14.35 14.79 33.95
CA ASN A 817 -15.19 13.84 34.66
C ASN A 817 -16.57 13.80 33.99
N PRO A 818 -17.17 12.61 33.74
CA PRO A 818 -16.63 11.27 34.02
C PRO A 818 -15.37 10.90 33.21
N GLY A 819 -15.14 11.57 32.07
CA GLY A 819 -13.84 11.84 31.42
C GLY A 819 -12.86 10.71 31.07
N LYS A 820 -13.14 9.47 31.47
CA LYS A 820 -12.37 8.26 31.19
C LYS A 820 -13.40 7.15 30.97
N ALA A 821 -13.21 6.34 29.93
CA ALA A 821 -14.22 5.40 29.44
C ALA A 821 -14.78 4.44 30.51
N GLU A 822 -14.06 4.27 31.62
CA GLU A 822 -14.41 3.40 32.74
C GLU A 822 -14.32 4.13 34.10
N LEU A 823 -15.39 4.05 34.89
CA LEU A 823 -15.45 4.60 36.25
C LEU A 823 -15.47 3.47 37.29
N PRO A 824 -14.60 3.49 38.32
CA PRO A 824 -14.68 2.57 39.44
C PRO A 824 -16.00 2.73 40.19
N ASN A 825 -16.63 1.62 40.59
CA ASN A 825 -17.88 1.62 41.35
C ASN A 825 -17.75 2.04 42.84
N CYS A 826 -16.62 2.64 43.24
CA CYS A 826 -16.17 2.80 44.63
C CYS A 826 -16.94 3.77 45.52
N VAL A 827 -17.83 4.60 44.97
CA VAL A 827 -18.51 5.64 45.74
C VAL A 827 -20.00 5.74 45.44
N SER A 828 -20.77 6.03 46.49
CA SER A 828 -22.24 6.03 46.57
C SER A 828 -22.78 7.46 46.76
N THR A 829 -23.95 7.86 46.25
CA THR A 829 -25.29 7.57 46.83
C THR A 829 -26.45 8.07 45.92
N GLY A 830 -26.26 8.10 44.61
CA GLY A 830 -27.32 8.36 43.63
C GLY A 830 -26.80 8.00 42.25
N ASP A 831 -27.68 7.64 41.32
CA ASP A 831 -27.32 7.22 39.96
C ASP A 831 -26.70 8.35 39.12
N SER A 832 -25.80 9.20 39.66
CA SER A 832 -25.33 10.41 38.97
C SER A 832 -23.98 10.97 39.44
N ASP A 833 -23.21 11.55 38.53
CA ASP A 833 -21.88 12.14 38.77
C ASP A 833 -21.79 13.63 38.38
N ILE A 834 -20.80 14.37 38.88
CA ILE A 834 -20.56 15.78 38.56
C ILE A 834 -19.73 15.88 37.28
N PRO A 835 -20.27 16.39 36.16
CA PRO A 835 -19.42 16.67 35.03
C PRO A 835 -18.40 17.75 35.35
N VAL A 836 -17.17 17.53 34.89
CA VAL A 836 -16.06 18.47 35.01
C VAL A 836 -15.49 18.71 33.62
N LEU A 837 -15.46 19.97 33.19
CA LEU A 837 -15.01 20.37 31.86
C LEU A 837 -13.73 21.19 31.95
N LEU A 838 -12.79 20.96 31.05
CA LEU A 838 -11.65 21.83 30.79
C LEU A 838 -12.00 22.71 29.60
N ILE A 839 -12.04 24.02 29.84
CA ILE A 839 -12.45 25.02 28.86
C ILE A 839 -11.29 25.98 28.67
N ARG A 840 -11.01 26.41 27.45
CA ARG A 840 -9.99 27.43 27.18
C ARG A 840 -10.55 28.54 26.32
N ASN A 841 -10.13 29.77 26.60
CA ASN A 841 -10.29 30.87 25.66
C ASN A 841 -9.13 30.85 24.66
N THR A 842 -9.40 30.38 23.44
CA THR A 842 -8.45 30.37 22.32
C THR A 842 -8.55 31.62 21.46
N GLY A 843 -9.53 32.49 21.72
CA GLY A 843 -9.72 33.76 21.02
C GLY A 843 -8.81 34.87 21.51
N THR A 844 -8.77 35.99 20.77
CA THR A 844 -7.93 37.15 21.10
C THR A 844 -8.58 38.16 22.05
N ASN A 845 -9.88 38.04 22.31
CA ASN A 845 -10.61 38.89 23.26
C ASN A 845 -10.89 38.14 24.56
N THR A 846 -11.04 38.88 25.65
CA THR A 846 -11.58 38.34 26.91
C THR A 846 -13.04 37.94 26.73
N VAL A 847 -13.40 36.73 27.15
CA VAL A 847 -14.76 36.17 27.05
C VAL A 847 -15.40 36.05 28.43
N SER A 848 -16.70 36.29 28.54
CA SER A 848 -17.49 36.09 29.77
C SER A 848 -18.90 35.63 29.43
N GLY A 849 -19.63 35.02 30.37
CA GLY A 849 -20.96 34.50 30.11
C GLY A 849 -20.90 33.25 29.21
N ILE A 850 -20.15 32.24 29.66
CA ILE A 850 -19.95 30.99 28.91
C ILE A 850 -21.02 29.99 29.36
N ASP A 851 -21.87 29.57 28.44
CA ASP A 851 -22.87 28.52 28.69
C ASP A 851 -22.22 27.16 28.51
N VAL A 852 -22.14 26.40 29.60
CA VAL A 852 -21.69 25.01 29.59
C VAL A 852 -22.87 24.09 29.75
N GLY A 853 -22.89 22.99 29.00
CA GLY A 853 -23.98 22.06 29.12
C GLY A 853 -23.63 20.65 28.70
N PHE A 854 -24.57 19.76 28.99
CA PHE A 854 -24.50 18.39 28.54
C PHE A 854 -25.89 17.82 28.28
N ARG A 855 -25.97 16.81 27.41
CA ARG A 855 -27.17 16.01 27.19
C ARG A 855 -26.83 14.58 26.85
N ARG A 856 -27.78 13.67 27.12
CA ARG A 856 -27.71 12.31 26.62
C ARG A 856 -28.04 12.32 25.12
N ILE A 857 -27.18 11.72 24.30
CA ILE A 857 -27.36 11.66 22.85
C ILE A 857 -28.66 10.91 22.54
N GLY A 858 -29.49 11.48 21.65
CA GLY A 858 -30.83 10.96 21.32
C GLY A 858 -31.97 11.47 22.21
N THR A 859 -31.69 12.37 23.17
CA THR A 859 -32.71 13.03 23.99
C THR A 859 -32.77 14.54 23.72
N SER A 860 -33.93 15.16 23.95
CA SER A 860 -34.13 16.61 23.77
C SER A 860 -33.80 17.44 25.00
N GLY A 861 -33.66 16.82 26.18
CA GLY A 861 -33.37 17.51 27.45
C GLY A 861 -31.88 17.79 27.61
N ALA A 862 -31.52 19.05 27.86
CA ALA A 862 -30.15 19.50 28.12
C ALA A 862 -30.06 20.15 29.49
N SER A 863 -28.97 19.86 30.21
CA SER A 863 -28.59 20.54 31.43
C SER A 863 -27.58 21.63 31.09
N VAL A 864 -27.87 22.89 31.44
CA VAL A 864 -27.01 24.05 31.09
C VAL A 864 -26.77 24.90 32.33
N GLU A 865 -25.53 25.36 32.51
CA GLU A 865 -25.11 26.33 33.51
C GLU A 865 -24.32 27.46 32.84
N THR A 866 -24.40 28.69 33.35
CA THR A 866 -23.67 29.84 32.80
C THR A 866 -22.53 30.25 33.72
N ILE A 867 -21.33 30.35 33.16
CA ILE A 867 -20.11 30.80 33.83
C ILE A 867 -19.99 32.32 33.65
N ASN A 868 -20.17 33.07 34.73
CA ASN A 868 -20.05 34.55 34.74
C ASN A 868 -18.62 35.05 35.00
N ARG A 869 -17.62 34.17 34.93
CA ARG A 869 -16.20 34.51 35.08
C ARG A 869 -15.62 34.94 33.73
N SER A 870 -14.82 36.01 33.72
CA SER A 870 -14.05 36.40 32.54
C SER A 870 -12.81 35.51 32.36
N LEU A 871 -12.57 35.04 31.14
CA LEU A 871 -11.36 34.33 30.71
C LEU A 871 -10.60 35.21 29.71
N ASN A 872 -9.36 35.55 30.02
CA ASN A 872 -8.49 36.27 29.08
C ASN A 872 -7.97 35.32 27.99
N PRO A 873 -7.44 35.84 26.87
CA PRO A 873 -6.81 35.01 25.85
C PRO A 873 -5.76 34.05 26.43
N GLY A 874 -5.91 32.77 26.15
CA GLY A 874 -5.03 31.69 26.64
C GLY A 874 -5.39 31.14 28.03
N ASP A 875 -6.30 31.78 28.77
CA ASP A 875 -6.73 31.28 30.08
C ASP A 875 -7.49 29.95 29.93
N THR A 876 -7.17 28.99 30.79
CA THR A 876 -7.92 27.75 30.97
C THR A 876 -8.78 27.81 32.23
N LEU A 877 -9.92 27.12 32.20
CA LEU A 877 -10.85 26.98 33.31
C LEU A 877 -11.29 25.52 33.43
N ILE A 878 -11.02 24.93 34.59
CA ILE A 878 -11.66 23.70 35.01
C ILE A 878 -12.99 24.07 35.67
N TYR A 879 -14.11 23.76 35.01
CA TYR A 879 -15.44 24.04 35.52
C TYR A 879 -16.10 22.76 36.07
N ASN A 880 -16.52 22.82 37.33
CA ASN A 880 -17.31 21.78 37.96
C ASN A 880 -18.79 22.21 37.95
N PHE A 881 -19.68 21.39 37.39
CA PHE A 881 -21.12 21.66 37.42
C PHE A 881 -21.63 21.70 38.85
N GLN A 882 -22.39 22.75 39.19
CA GLN A 882 -22.86 22.99 40.55
C GLN A 882 -24.18 22.27 40.82
N ASN A 883 -25.13 22.38 39.88
CA ASN A 883 -26.52 21.99 40.08
C ASN A 883 -26.93 20.76 39.27
N ASN A 884 -26.22 20.49 38.17
CA ASN A 884 -26.55 19.39 37.28
C ASN A 884 -25.59 18.21 37.43
N ARG A 885 -26.07 17.00 37.19
CA ARG A 885 -25.32 15.75 37.28
C ARG A 885 -25.60 14.87 36.05
N VAL A 886 -24.60 14.14 35.56
CA VAL A 886 -24.81 13.12 34.53
C VAL A 886 -25.39 11.88 35.18
N ASN A 887 -26.39 11.22 34.58
CA ASN A 887 -26.94 9.97 35.12
C ASN A 887 -26.03 8.79 34.73
N LEU A 888 -25.63 7.98 35.72
CA LEU A 888 -24.79 6.78 35.64
C LEU A 888 -25.64 5.50 35.78
N LEU A 889 -26.47 5.17 34.79
CA LEU A 889 -27.24 3.92 34.82
C LEU A 889 -26.33 2.68 34.68
N ASN A 890 -26.57 1.64 35.48
CA ASN A 890 -25.77 0.41 35.51
C ASN A 890 -25.67 -0.32 34.15
N ASN A 891 -24.47 -0.77 33.79
CA ASN A 891 -24.14 -1.71 32.70
C ASN A 891 -24.59 -1.35 31.27
N VAL A 892 -24.75 -0.06 30.93
CA VAL A 892 -24.99 0.39 29.55
C VAL A 892 -23.95 1.44 29.17
N ASN A 893 -23.40 1.38 27.96
CA ASN A 893 -22.59 2.47 27.40
C ASN A 893 -23.42 3.76 27.37
N LEU A 894 -22.99 4.78 28.10
CA LEU A 894 -23.72 6.04 28.24
C LEU A 894 -23.11 7.10 27.32
N ASN A 895 -23.80 7.36 26.20
CA ASN A 895 -23.39 8.36 25.21
C ASN A 895 -23.90 9.76 25.57
N TYR A 896 -22.99 10.66 25.92
CA TYR A 896 -23.28 12.06 26.21
C TYR A 896 -22.54 13.00 25.25
N GLU A 897 -23.16 14.15 25.03
CA GLU A 897 -22.56 15.30 24.35
C GLU A 897 -22.42 16.43 25.38
N PHE A 898 -21.22 17.01 25.47
CA PHE A 898 -20.87 18.13 26.33
C PHE A 898 -20.51 19.33 25.46
N TRP A 899 -20.76 20.54 25.94
CA TRP A 899 -20.35 21.75 25.25
C TRP A 899 -20.00 22.90 26.19
N ALA A 900 -19.21 23.84 25.68
CA ALA A 900 -19.00 25.17 26.20
C ALA A 900 -19.22 26.17 25.07
N LYS A 901 -20.11 27.16 25.25
CA LYS A 901 -20.51 28.10 24.20
C LYS A 901 -20.55 29.52 24.72
N THR A 902 -20.27 30.48 23.85
CA THR A 902 -20.47 31.90 24.14
C THR A 902 -21.14 32.62 22.96
N SER A 903 -21.70 33.80 23.21
CA SER A 903 -22.30 34.59 22.13
C SER A 903 -21.22 35.18 21.22
N GLY A 904 -21.33 34.97 19.91
CA GLY A 904 -20.35 35.47 18.95
C GLY A 904 -19.06 34.64 18.90
N ASP A 905 -19.12 33.38 19.36
CA ASP A 905 -18.04 32.42 19.14
C ASP A 905 -17.78 32.25 17.64
N GLY A 906 -16.54 32.51 17.23
CA GLY A 906 -16.10 32.46 15.85
C GLY A 906 -15.73 31.05 15.38
N ASN A 907 -15.61 30.06 16.28
CA ASN A 907 -15.24 28.69 15.93
C ASN A 907 -16.16 27.63 16.57
N ALA A 908 -17.43 27.64 16.18
CA ALA A 908 -18.44 26.70 16.72
C ALA A 908 -18.11 25.19 16.61
N PHE A 909 -17.09 24.81 15.83
CA PHE A 909 -16.66 23.43 15.63
C PHE A 909 -15.87 22.85 16.81
N ASN A 910 -15.33 23.68 17.69
CA ASN A 910 -14.55 23.25 18.86
C ASN A 910 -15.35 23.36 20.19
N ASP A 911 -16.59 23.81 20.13
CA ASP A 911 -17.47 24.03 21.29
C ASP A 911 -17.88 22.75 22.02
N SER A 912 -17.82 21.58 21.37
CA SER A 912 -18.48 20.37 21.86
C SER A 912 -17.66 19.09 21.72
N LEU A 913 -17.80 18.20 22.70
CA LEU A 913 -17.18 16.88 22.75
C LEU A 913 -18.23 15.80 23.05
N LYS A 914 -18.06 14.63 22.44
CA LYS A 914 -18.85 13.44 22.76
C LYS A 914 -18.03 12.52 23.66
N ALA A 915 -18.64 11.99 24.71
CA ALA A 915 -18.00 11.02 25.59
C ALA A 915 -18.91 9.81 25.81
N ASN A 916 -18.29 8.63 25.83
CA ASN A 916 -18.92 7.37 26.22
C ASN A 916 -18.19 6.86 27.46
N PHE A 917 -18.96 6.48 28.47
CA PHE A 917 -18.43 5.95 29.72
C PHE A 917 -19.31 4.83 30.25
N ARG A 918 -18.71 3.91 31.00
CA ARG A 918 -19.37 2.82 31.72
C ARG A 918 -18.84 2.72 33.15
N ILE A 919 -19.67 2.21 34.06
CA ILE A 919 -19.20 1.83 35.40
C ILE A 919 -18.56 0.45 35.31
N VAL A 920 -17.36 0.31 35.86
CA VAL A 920 -16.61 -0.95 35.94
C VAL A 920 -16.25 -1.22 37.40
N GLY A 921 -16.46 -2.45 37.84
CA GLY A 921 -16.15 -2.88 39.21
C GLY A 921 -17.11 -3.97 39.69
N SER A 922 -16.55 -5.01 40.30
CA SER A 922 -17.30 -6.08 40.96
C SER A 922 -17.89 -5.58 42.28
N ALA A 923 -19.10 -6.05 42.61
CA ALA A 923 -19.89 -5.55 43.72
C ALA A 923 -19.45 -6.05 45.13
N SER A 924 -18.16 -6.23 45.46
CA SER A 924 -17.84 -6.94 46.74
C SER A 924 -16.56 -6.68 47.54
N THR A 925 -15.56 -5.89 47.13
CA THR A 925 -14.32 -5.79 47.96
C THR A 925 -13.81 -4.37 48.12
N THR A 926 -14.55 -3.55 48.87
CA THR A 926 -13.93 -2.41 49.55
C THR A 926 -12.97 -2.94 50.61
N VAL A 927 -11.68 -2.61 50.50
CA VAL A 927 -10.64 -3.02 51.44
C VAL A 927 -10.40 -1.95 52.51
N GLN A 928 -9.97 -2.36 53.70
CA GLN A 928 -9.70 -1.49 54.85
C GLN A 928 -8.19 -1.33 55.05
N VAL A 929 -7.75 -0.19 55.58
CA VAL A 929 -6.33 0.08 55.87
C VAL A 929 -5.93 -0.53 57.24
N PRO A 930 -4.76 -1.20 57.37
CA PRO A 930 -3.72 -1.38 56.35
C PRO A 930 -4.10 -2.44 55.31
N TYR A 931 -3.76 -2.17 54.06
CA TYR A 931 -3.97 -3.07 52.93
C TYR A 931 -2.67 -3.22 52.15
N SER A 932 -2.36 -4.43 51.69
CA SER A 932 -1.22 -4.70 50.82
C SER A 932 -1.58 -5.73 49.75
N GLN A 933 -0.85 -5.68 48.63
CA GLN A 933 -0.93 -6.63 47.53
C GLN A 933 0.48 -6.81 46.95
N ASP A 934 0.98 -8.04 47.03
CA ASP A 934 2.28 -8.48 46.51
C ASP A 934 2.17 -9.18 45.14
N PHE A 935 0.95 -9.33 44.59
CA PHE A 935 0.67 -9.94 43.29
C PHE A 935 1.02 -11.44 43.17
N GLU A 936 1.55 -12.08 44.21
CA GLU A 936 2.01 -13.47 44.18
C GLU A 936 0.91 -14.48 43.92
N SER A 937 -0.33 -14.12 44.27
CA SER A 937 -1.51 -14.94 44.06
C SER A 937 -2.12 -14.80 42.66
N PHE A 938 -1.62 -13.86 41.84
CA PHE A 938 -2.20 -13.57 40.54
C PHE A 938 -1.85 -14.68 39.54
N THR A 939 -2.69 -14.81 38.52
CA THR A 939 -2.43 -15.78 37.45
C THR A 939 -1.53 -15.15 36.40
N ARG A 940 -0.41 -15.80 36.08
CA ARG A 940 0.51 -15.36 35.03
C ARG A 940 -0.22 -15.23 33.69
N CYS A 941 -0.01 -14.09 33.03
CA CYS A 941 -0.64 -13.80 31.74
C CYS A 941 0.15 -14.36 30.55
N VAL A 942 -0.50 -14.43 29.38
CA VAL A 942 0.12 -14.94 28.16
C VAL A 942 1.18 -13.97 27.65
N GLU A 943 2.33 -14.50 27.30
CA GLU A 943 3.43 -13.78 26.67
C GLU A 943 3.14 -13.59 25.18
N ASN A 944 3.04 -12.33 24.73
CA ASN A 944 2.78 -12.01 23.32
C ASN A 944 3.19 -10.57 22.99
N ILE A 945 3.78 -10.37 21.82
CA ILE A 945 4.24 -9.07 21.29
C ILE A 945 3.14 -8.27 20.56
N THR A 946 1.92 -8.81 20.46
CA THR A 946 0.74 -8.09 19.94
C THR A 946 -0.10 -7.54 21.07
N CYS A 947 -0.44 -6.27 20.95
CA CYS A 947 -0.70 -5.39 22.10
C CYS A 947 -2.19 -5.36 22.43
N GLU A 948 -2.99 -5.00 21.43
CA GLU A 948 -4.44 -4.81 21.54
C GLU A 948 -5.20 -6.13 21.74
N ALA A 949 -4.62 -7.25 21.29
CA ALA A 949 -5.26 -8.58 21.30
C ALA A 949 -5.13 -9.36 22.63
N VAL A 950 -4.24 -8.93 23.53
CA VAL A 950 -3.96 -9.63 24.78
C VAL A 950 -4.73 -8.98 25.92
N THR A 951 -5.66 -9.74 26.52
CA THR A 951 -6.35 -9.33 27.75
C THR A 951 -5.78 -10.09 28.95
N CYS A 952 -5.33 -9.38 29.97
CA CYS A 952 -4.80 -9.93 31.21
C CYS A 952 -5.78 -9.66 32.37
N PRO A 953 -6.63 -10.65 32.72
CA PRO A 953 -7.56 -10.50 33.84
C PRO A 953 -6.80 -10.54 35.17
N LEU A 954 -7.07 -9.56 36.04
CA LEU A 954 -6.50 -9.47 37.39
C LEU A 954 -7.49 -9.95 38.46
N THR A 955 -6.99 -10.24 39.66
CA THR A 955 -7.76 -10.75 40.80
C THR A 955 -7.78 -9.75 41.96
N ASP A 956 -8.45 -10.12 43.07
CA ASP A 956 -8.54 -9.31 44.30
C ASP A 956 -9.13 -7.89 44.16
N GLY A 957 -9.88 -7.64 43.08
CA GLY A 957 -10.51 -6.35 42.79
C GLY A 957 -9.63 -5.39 41.98
N TRP A 958 -8.41 -5.80 41.63
CA TRP A 958 -7.61 -5.11 40.62
C TRP A 958 -8.18 -5.39 39.22
N TYR A 959 -8.06 -4.44 38.30
CA TYR A 959 -8.46 -4.62 36.90
C TYR A 959 -7.68 -3.70 35.96
N ASN A 960 -7.50 -4.18 34.71
CA ASN A 960 -7.05 -3.36 33.59
C ASN A 960 -8.26 -2.72 32.89
N TYR A 961 -8.05 -1.55 32.28
CA TYR A 961 -9.04 -0.98 31.37
C TYR A 961 -9.22 -1.86 30.12
N GLN A 962 -10.34 -1.70 29.43
CA GLN A 962 -10.54 -2.44 28.19
C GLN A 962 -9.72 -1.83 27.04
N ASN A 963 -8.81 -2.62 26.47
CA ASN A 963 -8.11 -2.31 25.22
C ASN A 963 -9.06 -1.80 24.13
N LEU A 964 -8.60 -0.81 23.35
CA LEU A 964 -9.33 -0.11 22.28
C LEU A 964 -10.53 0.73 22.74
N VAL A 965 -10.81 0.76 24.05
CA VAL A 965 -11.90 1.56 24.64
C VAL A 965 -11.36 2.55 25.66
N GLY A 966 -10.62 2.08 26.66
CA GLY A 966 -10.05 2.89 27.73
C GLY A 966 -8.55 3.15 27.57
N ASP A 967 -7.82 2.18 27.01
CA ASP A 967 -6.39 2.16 26.80
C ASP A 967 -6.02 1.23 25.62
N PHE A 968 -4.73 0.98 25.37
CA PHE A 968 -4.25 0.19 24.22
C PHE A 968 -3.63 -1.16 24.61
N ILE A 969 -3.14 -1.29 25.85
CA ILE A 969 -2.45 -2.46 26.37
C ILE A 969 -2.73 -2.67 27.87
N ASP A 970 -2.60 -3.92 28.32
CA ASP A 970 -2.79 -4.30 29.73
C ASP A 970 -1.47 -4.41 30.51
N PHE A 971 -1.50 -4.11 31.82
CA PHE A 971 -0.49 -4.62 32.76
C PHE A 971 -0.62 -6.14 32.90
N ARG A 972 0.51 -6.84 32.74
CA ARG A 972 0.57 -8.30 32.70
C ARG A 972 1.25 -8.84 33.95
N THR A 973 0.63 -9.84 34.57
CA THR A 973 1.26 -10.60 35.64
C THR A 973 2.36 -11.50 35.08
N TRP A 974 3.59 -11.35 35.59
CA TRP A 974 4.77 -12.09 35.13
C TRP A 974 5.71 -12.46 36.27
N SER A 975 6.68 -13.34 36.00
CA SER A 975 7.69 -13.81 36.96
C SER A 975 9.04 -13.99 36.27
N GLY A 976 10.13 -13.56 36.91
CA GLY A 976 11.47 -13.59 36.32
C GLY A 976 11.69 -12.51 35.24
N PRO A 977 12.76 -12.59 34.42
CA PRO A 977 13.06 -11.58 33.41
C PRO A 977 11.96 -11.44 32.34
N THR A 978 11.79 -10.23 31.80
CA THR A 978 10.99 -9.98 30.60
C THR A 978 11.69 -10.53 29.35
N THR A 979 10.95 -10.66 28.25
CA THR A 979 11.43 -11.29 27.00
C THR A 979 12.48 -10.42 26.28
N SER A 980 12.33 -9.11 26.38
CA SER A 980 13.22 -8.08 25.86
C SER A 980 14.49 -7.98 26.74
N SER A 981 15.66 -8.06 26.09
CA SER A 981 16.93 -7.97 26.81
C SER A 981 17.22 -6.53 27.23
N GLY A 982 17.68 -6.33 28.47
CA GLY A 982 18.09 -5.00 28.94
C GLY A 982 16.93 -4.13 29.42
N THR A 983 15.73 -4.69 29.50
CA THR A 983 14.51 -4.08 30.05
C THR A 983 13.95 -4.94 31.17
N GLY A 984 12.91 -4.43 31.84
CA GLY A 984 12.17 -5.17 32.85
C GLY A 984 13.02 -5.57 34.07
N PRO A 985 12.39 -6.04 35.15
CA PRO A 985 13.11 -6.54 36.31
C PRO A 985 13.52 -8.01 36.11
N ASN A 986 14.69 -8.40 36.64
CA ASN A 986 15.14 -9.80 36.60
C ASN A 986 14.45 -10.68 37.66
N LEU A 987 14.00 -10.06 38.74
CA LEU A 987 13.37 -10.64 39.93
C LEU A 987 12.27 -9.68 40.35
N ASP A 988 11.21 -10.19 40.96
CA ASP A 988 10.20 -9.36 41.64
C ASP A 988 10.85 -8.54 42.79
N PHE A 989 10.10 -7.65 43.43
CA PHE A 989 10.59 -6.88 44.57
C PHE A 989 10.54 -7.69 45.88
N ASN A 990 9.42 -8.37 46.15
CA ASN A 990 9.20 -9.17 47.36
C ASN A 990 8.44 -10.45 47.00
N PRO A 991 9.05 -11.66 47.10
CA PRO A 991 10.25 -12.01 47.88
C PRO A 991 11.62 -11.75 47.23
N GLY A 992 11.71 -11.21 46.02
CA GLY A 992 12.98 -10.97 45.34
C GLY A 992 13.57 -12.22 44.69
N THR A 993 12.73 -13.06 44.09
CA THR A 993 13.11 -14.35 43.50
C THR A 993 12.71 -14.44 42.03
N SER A 994 13.21 -15.45 41.30
CA SER A 994 12.79 -15.63 39.90
C SER A 994 11.38 -16.22 39.77
N ASN A 995 10.78 -16.65 40.89
CA ASN A 995 9.44 -17.23 40.93
C ASN A 995 8.39 -16.26 41.49
N GLY A 996 8.82 -15.16 42.11
CA GLY A 996 7.90 -14.13 42.56
C GLY A 996 7.32 -13.37 41.37
N GLN A 997 6.16 -12.76 41.60
CA GLN A 997 5.33 -12.17 40.56
C GLN A 997 5.26 -10.66 40.68
N TYR A 998 5.20 -10.00 39.53
CA TYR A 998 5.00 -8.55 39.43
C TYR A 998 4.09 -8.24 38.24
N LEU A 999 3.57 -7.01 38.18
CA LEU A 999 2.84 -6.52 37.01
C LEU A 999 3.78 -5.73 36.09
N TYR A 1000 3.71 -5.94 34.77
CA TYR A 1000 4.54 -5.20 33.83
C TYR A 1000 3.85 -4.87 32.50
N LEU A 1001 4.40 -3.87 31.81
CA LEU A 1001 4.06 -3.51 30.44
C LEU A 1001 5.14 -4.01 29.48
N GLU A 1002 4.70 -4.73 28.46
CA GLU A 1002 5.53 -5.20 27.36
C GLU A 1002 5.64 -4.10 26.31
N ALA A 1003 6.86 -3.69 25.96
CA ALA A 1003 7.10 -2.65 24.94
C ALA A 1003 7.50 -3.20 23.56
N SER A 1004 7.73 -4.51 23.42
CA SER A 1004 8.16 -5.14 22.16
C SER A 1004 7.01 -5.30 21.16
N GLY A 1005 7.35 -5.43 19.87
CA GLY A 1005 6.36 -5.58 18.79
C GLY A 1005 5.69 -4.25 18.47
N ASP A 1006 4.36 -4.22 18.42
CA ASP A 1006 3.56 -3.01 18.17
C ASP A 1006 3.20 -2.27 19.48
N CYS A 1007 3.90 -2.57 20.58
CA CYS A 1007 3.51 -2.14 21.94
C CYS A 1007 4.32 -0.93 22.42
N ASP A 1008 5.06 -0.30 21.52
CA ASP A 1008 5.78 0.93 21.77
C ASP A 1008 4.82 2.14 21.73
N SER A 1009 5.15 3.19 22.48
CA SER A 1009 4.33 4.39 22.62
C SER A 1009 2.88 4.17 23.09
N ALA A 1010 2.56 2.98 23.60
CA ALA A 1010 1.23 2.55 24.00
C ALA A 1010 0.95 2.87 25.49
N GLU A 1011 -0.29 3.24 25.81
CA GLU A 1011 -0.72 3.56 27.18
C GLU A 1011 -1.56 2.41 27.75
N ALA A 1012 -1.31 2.07 29.02
CA ALA A 1012 -2.02 1.09 29.84
C ALA A 1012 -2.56 1.73 31.11
N MET A 1013 -3.71 1.26 31.59
CA MET A 1013 -4.31 1.71 32.85
C MET A 1013 -4.71 0.54 33.73
N VAL A 1014 -4.04 0.41 34.89
CA VAL A 1014 -4.42 -0.55 35.93
C VAL A 1014 -4.96 0.18 37.16
N VAL A 1015 -6.03 -0.37 37.74
CA VAL A 1015 -6.78 0.28 38.83
C VAL A 1015 -6.87 -0.63 40.05
N THR A 1016 -6.66 -0.05 41.24
CA THR A 1016 -6.77 -0.73 42.52
C THR A 1016 -8.23 -1.01 42.89
N PRO A 1017 -8.49 -1.96 43.80
CA PRO A 1017 -9.78 -2.05 44.50
C PRO A 1017 -10.13 -0.73 45.20
N CYS A 1018 -11.37 -0.64 45.65
CA CYS A 1018 -11.82 0.51 46.43
C CYS A 1018 -11.27 0.44 47.87
N ILE A 1019 -10.63 1.50 48.34
CA ILE A 1019 -9.91 1.55 49.61
C ILE A 1019 -10.61 2.52 50.56
N ASP A 1020 -11.05 2.04 51.71
CA ASP A 1020 -11.72 2.84 52.73
C ASP A 1020 -10.71 3.51 53.66
N LEU A 1021 -10.69 4.85 53.64
CA LEU A 1021 -9.82 5.67 54.50
C LEU A 1021 -10.56 6.22 55.73
N SER A 1022 -11.79 5.76 56.02
CA SER A 1022 -12.61 6.29 57.12
C SER A 1022 -12.02 6.08 58.52
N SER A 1023 -11.21 5.03 58.70
CA SER A 1023 -10.54 4.71 59.96
C SER A 1023 -9.11 5.24 60.07
N THR A 1024 -8.68 6.13 59.16
CA THR A 1024 -7.29 6.59 59.08
C THR A 1024 -7.11 8.06 59.49
N ALA A 1025 -5.91 8.45 59.92
CA ALA A 1025 -5.57 9.84 60.24
C ALA A 1025 -4.46 10.41 59.35
N ARG A 1026 -3.45 9.62 58.99
CA ARG A 1026 -2.35 10.02 58.09
C ARG A 1026 -2.00 8.90 57.10
N PRO A 1027 -2.96 8.52 56.21
CA PRO A 1027 -2.77 7.45 55.25
C PRO A 1027 -1.81 7.86 54.12
N HIS A 1028 -0.99 6.92 53.67
CA HIS A 1028 -0.23 7.02 52.41
C HIS A 1028 -0.23 5.67 51.70
N ALA A 1029 -0.13 5.71 50.37
CA ALA A 1029 0.05 4.53 49.54
C ALA A 1029 1.50 4.45 49.03
N THR A 1030 2.06 3.26 48.94
CA THR A 1030 3.38 3.01 48.33
C THR A 1030 3.27 1.84 47.36
N ILE A 1031 3.93 1.96 46.22
CA ILE A 1031 4.16 0.84 45.29
C ILE A 1031 5.63 0.89 44.83
N TYR A 1032 6.24 -0.25 44.57
CA TYR A 1032 7.56 -0.30 43.96
C TYR A 1032 7.44 -0.33 42.45
N TYR A 1033 8.33 0.38 41.76
CA TYR A 1033 8.39 0.40 40.30
C TYR A 1033 9.80 0.07 39.81
N HIS A 1034 9.88 -0.45 38.58
CA HIS A 1034 11.12 -0.73 37.87
C HIS A 1034 11.00 -0.23 36.43
N MET A 1035 11.92 0.67 36.03
CA MET A 1035 11.94 1.30 34.70
C MET A 1035 13.40 1.38 34.21
N ASN A 1036 13.83 0.39 33.43
CA ASN A 1036 15.20 0.24 32.96
C ASN A 1036 15.24 0.08 31.43
N GLY A 1037 15.97 0.97 30.74
CA GLY A 1037 16.10 0.93 29.28
C GLY A 1037 16.19 2.31 28.63
N THR A 1038 16.64 2.35 27.38
CA THR A 1038 17.05 3.60 26.70
C THR A 1038 15.88 4.41 26.16
N GLU A 1039 14.76 3.77 25.86
CA GLU A 1039 13.57 4.39 25.29
C GLU A 1039 12.42 4.38 26.29
N MET A 1040 12.73 4.57 27.59
CA MET A 1040 11.71 4.58 28.65
C MET A 1040 10.62 5.62 28.40
N GLY A 1041 9.39 5.20 28.61
CA GLY A 1041 8.25 6.10 28.66
C GLY A 1041 8.01 6.67 30.07
N ARG A 1042 6.76 6.62 30.54
CA ARG A 1042 6.30 7.35 31.73
C ARG A 1042 5.34 6.52 32.58
N LEU A 1043 5.50 6.58 33.91
CA LEU A 1043 4.54 6.07 34.89
C LEU A 1043 3.95 7.24 35.70
N ALA A 1044 2.63 7.30 35.81
CA ALA A 1044 1.92 8.29 36.62
C ALA A 1044 0.79 7.71 37.44
N VAL A 1045 0.36 8.46 38.45
CA VAL A 1045 -0.63 8.02 39.43
C VAL A 1045 -1.77 9.00 39.48
N ASP A 1046 -2.99 8.49 39.35
CA ASP A 1046 -4.22 9.24 39.54
C ASP A 1046 -5.02 8.66 40.71
N LEU A 1047 -5.86 9.49 41.34
CA LEU A 1047 -6.71 9.08 42.47
C LEU A 1047 -8.17 9.44 42.19
N TYR A 1048 -9.06 8.47 42.31
CA TYR A 1048 -10.50 8.68 42.29
C TYR A 1048 -11.01 8.77 43.74
N ASP A 1049 -11.65 9.88 44.10
CA ASP A 1049 -12.20 10.07 45.45
C ASP A 1049 -13.69 9.74 45.56
N GLY A 1050 -14.26 9.24 44.46
CA GLY A 1050 -15.67 8.96 44.32
C GLY A 1050 -16.54 10.00 43.66
N TYR A 1051 -15.99 11.19 43.46
CA TYR A 1051 -16.68 12.28 42.80
C TYR A 1051 -15.91 12.75 41.57
N ARG A 1052 -14.58 12.58 41.56
CA ARG A 1052 -13.74 12.92 40.42
C ARG A 1052 -12.38 12.23 40.48
N TRP A 1053 -11.72 12.18 39.33
CA TRP A 1053 -10.30 11.87 39.23
C TRP A 1053 -9.44 13.09 39.55
N TYR A 1054 -8.44 12.88 40.41
CA TYR A 1054 -7.29 13.75 40.64
C TYR A 1054 -6.14 13.16 39.84
N LEU A 1055 -5.68 13.88 38.82
CA LEU A 1055 -4.60 13.40 37.95
C LEU A 1055 -3.23 13.76 38.53
N ASP A 1056 -2.25 12.90 38.29
CA ASP A 1056 -0.84 13.12 38.66
C ASP A 1056 -0.66 13.50 40.15
N VAL A 1057 -1.29 12.74 41.05
CA VAL A 1057 -1.23 12.95 42.51
C VAL A 1057 0.15 12.66 43.12
N ALA A 1058 1.06 12.12 42.32
CA ALA A 1058 2.48 12.04 42.59
C ALA A 1058 3.27 12.51 41.35
N PRO A 1059 4.51 13.03 41.53
CA PRO A 1059 5.38 13.34 40.41
C PRO A 1059 5.54 12.14 39.49
N ALA A 1060 5.26 12.33 38.20
CA ALA A 1060 5.38 11.25 37.25
C ALA A 1060 6.83 10.82 37.07
N VAL A 1061 7.05 9.52 37.01
CA VAL A 1061 8.36 8.93 36.74
C VAL A 1061 8.53 8.87 35.22
N VAL A 1062 9.61 9.46 34.69
CA VAL A 1062 9.85 9.57 33.25
C VAL A 1062 11.28 9.16 32.94
N GLY A 1063 11.46 8.39 31.86
CA GLY A 1063 12.78 8.00 31.39
C GLY A 1063 13.43 6.93 32.27
N ASN A 1064 14.67 6.57 31.92
CA ASN A 1064 15.41 5.50 32.58
C ASN A 1064 15.68 5.78 34.07
N GLN A 1065 15.26 4.88 34.95
CA GLN A 1065 15.49 4.94 36.40
C GLN A 1065 16.54 3.92 36.89
N GLY A 1066 17.07 3.10 35.97
CA GLY A 1066 18.04 2.06 36.25
C GLY A 1066 17.40 0.73 36.68
N SER A 1067 18.24 -0.26 36.93
CA SER A 1067 17.84 -1.66 37.12
C SER A 1067 17.47 -2.03 38.57
N GLN A 1068 17.03 -1.07 39.37
CA GLN A 1068 16.67 -1.29 40.77
C GLN A 1068 15.21 -0.92 40.98
N TRP A 1069 14.50 -1.70 41.78
CA TRP A 1069 13.16 -1.36 42.26
C TRP A 1069 13.23 -0.09 43.12
N GLN A 1070 12.33 0.86 42.88
CA GLN A 1070 12.26 2.14 43.59
C GLN A 1070 10.84 2.36 44.14
N PRO A 1071 10.69 2.93 45.35
CA PRO A 1071 9.37 3.22 45.91
C PRO A 1071 8.75 4.48 45.30
N LEU A 1072 7.45 4.43 45.03
CA LEU A 1072 6.60 5.55 44.65
C LEU A 1072 5.50 5.72 45.69
N THR A 1073 5.60 6.77 46.49
CA THR A 1073 4.66 7.08 47.59
C THR A 1073 3.70 8.21 47.22
N VAL A 1074 2.41 8.01 47.53
CA VAL A 1074 1.32 8.96 47.33
C VAL A 1074 0.74 9.34 48.70
N ASP A 1075 0.68 10.65 48.99
CA ASP A 1075 0.02 11.17 50.19
C ASP A 1075 -1.51 11.14 50.02
N LEU A 1076 -2.20 10.45 50.92
CA LEU A 1076 -3.66 10.31 50.89
C LEU A 1076 -4.37 11.16 51.96
N SER A 1077 -3.63 11.98 52.71
CA SER A 1077 -4.13 12.74 53.86
C SER A 1077 -5.31 13.68 53.50
N ALA A 1078 -5.34 14.18 52.25
CA ALA A 1078 -6.44 15.04 51.76
C ALA A 1078 -7.77 14.29 51.54
N HIS A 1079 -7.76 12.96 51.61
CA HIS A 1079 -8.90 12.08 51.32
C HIS A 1079 -9.34 11.25 52.53
N VAL A 1080 -8.86 11.59 53.73
CA VAL A 1080 -9.31 10.98 54.99
C VAL A 1080 -10.84 11.06 55.09
N GLY A 1081 -11.48 9.96 55.51
CA GLY A 1081 -12.94 9.88 55.59
C GLY A 1081 -13.65 9.47 54.29
N LYS A 1082 -12.91 9.25 53.19
CA LYS A 1082 -13.48 8.84 51.89
C LYS A 1082 -13.10 7.40 51.53
N THR A 1083 -13.85 6.81 50.61
CA THR A 1083 -13.45 5.62 49.86
C THR A 1083 -12.81 6.07 48.55
N ILE A 1084 -11.60 5.59 48.25
CA ILE A 1084 -10.83 5.99 47.07
C ILE A 1084 -10.51 4.80 46.17
N SER A 1085 -10.02 5.05 44.96
CA SER A 1085 -9.30 4.07 44.14
C SER A 1085 -8.12 4.77 43.46
N ILE A 1086 -7.02 4.05 43.26
CA ILE A 1086 -5.79 4.57 42.65
C ILE A 1086 -5.64 3.93 41.27
N ARG A 1087 -5.27 4.74 40.28
CA ARG A 1087 -4.97 4.29 38.92
C ARG A 1087 -3.50 4.57 38.61
N TYR A 1088 -2.82 3.55 38.10
CA TYR A 1088 -1.47 3.69 37.54
C TYR A 1088 -1.57 3.73 36.02
N ARG A 1089 -1.05 4.81 35.42
CA ARG A 1089 -0.97 5.01 33.97
C ARG A 1089 0.46 4.81 33.52
N GLY A 1090 0.73 3.70 32.86
CA GLY A 1090 2.02 3.43 32.23
C GLY A 1090 1.94 3.70 30.73
N LYS A 1091 2.87 4.48 30.20
CA LYS A 1091 3.05 4.69 28.77
C LYS A 1091 4.42 4.15 28.40
N THR A 1092 4.49 3.16 27.52
CA THR A 1092 5.76 2.69 26.93
C THR A 1092 6.33 3.79 26.04
N GLY A 1093 7.64 3.83 25.85
CA GLY A 1093 8.33 4.77 24.97
C GLY A 1093 8.52 4.21 23.56
N SER A 1094 9.39 4.82 22.77
CA SER A 1094 9.44 4.67 21.30
C SER A 1094 10.12 3.39 20.79
N GLY A 1095 10.24 2.35 21.61
CA GLY A 1095 10.82 1.09 21.17
C GLY A 1095 10.78 0.01 22.25
N PHE A 1096 11.24 -1.19 21.88
CA PHE A 1096 11.17 -2.38 22.74
C PHE A 1096 11.93 -2.21 24.06
N SER A 1097 12.85 -1.24 24.13
CA SER A 1097 13.66 -1.00 25.32
C SER A 1097 12.88 -0.27 26.45
N SER A 1098 11.56 -0.53 26.59
CA SER A 1098 10.58 0.29 27.33
C SER A 1098 9.67 -0.40 28.36
N ASP A 1099 10.05 -1.57 28.88
CA ASP A 1099 9.21 -2.28 29.85
C ASP A 1099 9.11 -1.55 31.19
N ILE A 1100 7.89 -1.38 31.69
CA ILE A 1100 7.58 -0.73 32.98
C ILE A 1100 6.98 -1.78 33.89
N ALA A 1101 7.56 -2.01 35.07
CA ALA A 1101 7.02 -2.93 36.06
C ALA A 1101 6.64 -2.25 37.38
N ILE A 1102 5.64 -2.78 38.06
CA ILE A 1102 5.18 -2.38 39.39
C ILE A 1102 4.97 -3.60 40.29
N ASP A 1103 5.22 -3.43 41.58
CA ASP A 1103 5.17 -4.50 42.57
C ASP A 1103 4.91 -3.98 44.00
N ASP A 1104 4.49 -4.87 44.91
CA ASP A 1104 4.34 -4.68 46.36
C ASP A 1104 3.61 -3.38 46.75
N PHE A 1105 2.33 -3.30 46.35
CA PHE A 1105 1.44 -2.20 46.67
C PHE A 1105 1.01 -2.26 48.14
N SER A 1106 1.03 -1.12 48.84
CA SER A 1106 0.52 -1.00 50.20
C SER A 1106 -0.14 0.34 50.48
N VAL A 1107 -1.12 0.34 51.37
CA VAL A 1107 -1.72 1.52 51.98
C VAL A 1107 -1.67 1.36 53.49
N VAL A 1108 -1.03 2.30 54.18
CA VAL A 1108 -0.85 2.24 55.63
C VAL A 1108 -1.14 3.59 56.27
N ASP A 1109 -1.56 3.57 57.53
CA ASP A 1109 -1.74 4.78 58.34
C ASP A 1109 -0.54 4.95 59.28
N SER A 1110 0.11 6.11 59.19
CA SER A 1110 1.32 6.44 59.96
C SER A 1110 1.05 6.87 61.42
N SER A 1111 -0.19 6.70 61.92
CA SER A 1111 -0.65 7.29 63.18
C SER A 1111 -0.83 6.34 64.39
N GLY A 1112 -0.45 5.06 64.32
CA GLY A 1112 -0.58 4.12 65.45
C GLY A 1112 0.63 3.21 65.67
N ILE A 1113 1.52 3.55 66.59
CA ILE A 1113 2.54 2.60 67.10
C ILE A 1113 1.86 1.77 68.20
N GLY A 1114 1.60 0.49 67.96
CA GLY A 1114 0.92 -0.39 68.91
C GLY A 1114 1.73 -0.63 70.19
N MET A 1115 1.06 -0.60 71.36
CA MET A 1115 1.62 -1.01 72.66
C MET A 1115 1.26 -2.45 73.06
N ASN A 1116 0.53 -3.20 72.22
CA ASN A 1116 0.18 -4.59 72.51
C ASN A 1116 1.31 -5.53 72.09
N GLU A 1117 1.50 -6.64 72.83
CA GLU A 1117 2.33 -7.77 72.44
C GLU A 1117 1.74 -8.45 71.19
N GLU A 1118 1.86 -7.81 70.03
CA GLU A 1118 1.35 -8.32 68.77
C GLU A 1118 2.44 -8.44 67.72
N VAL A 1119 2.24 -9.48 66.90
CA VAL A 1119 3.14 -9.99 65.88
C VAL A 1119 3.50 -8.86 64.90
N LEU A 1120 4.77 -8.46 64.89
CA LEU A 1120 5.30 -7.61 63.84
C LEU A 1120 5.31 -8.40 62.52
N ALA A 1121 5.50 -7.70 61.39
CA ALA A 1121 5.76 -8.33 60.09
C ALA A 1121 6.74 -9.52 60.25
N SER A 1122 6.45 -10.63 59.56
CA SER A 1122 7.26 -11.87 59.54
C SER A 1122 7.24 -12.76 60.80
N GLY A 1123 6.40 -12.48 61.82
CA GLY A 1123 6.21 -13.39 62.96
C GLY A 1123 7.00 -13.05 64.23
N LEU A 1124 7.53 -11.83 64.33
CA LEU A 1124 8.32 -11.32 65.45
C LEU A 1124 7.45 -10.89 66.64
N ARG A 1125 7.91 -11.15 67.88
CA ARG A 1125 7.20 -10.82 69.13
C ARG A 1125 8.16 -10.25 70.17
N ILE A 1126 7.74 -9.25 70.94
CA ILE A 1126 8.52 -8.74 72.07
C ILE A 1126 7.73 -8.82 73.38
N TYR A 1127 8.34 -9.32 74.45
CA TYR A 1127 7.69 -9.52 75.75
C TYR A 1127 8.70 -9.60 76.92
N PRO A 1128 8.29 -9.27 78.15
CA PRO A 1128 7.12 -8.48 78.46
C PRO A 1128 7.32 -7.03 78.02
N ASN A 1129 6.27 -6.36 77.56
CA ASN A 1129 6.30 -4.92 77.33
C ASN A 1129 4.94 -4.34 77.80
N PRO A 1130 4.87 -3.60 78.92
CA PRO A 1130 5.97 -2.99 79.69
C PRO A 1130 6.90 -3.93 80.48
N ALA A 1131 8.11 -3.48 80.81
CA ALA A 1131 9.07 -4.21 81.66
C ALA A 1131 9.98 -3.31 82.50
N ASN A 1132 10.69 -3.87 83.49
CA ASN A 1132 11.71 -3.14 84.29
C ASN A 1132 13.05 -2.93 83.53
N GLY A 1133 13.01 -2.85 82.21
CA GLY A 1133 14.18 -2.67 81.35
C GLY A 1133 14.82 -3.97 80.85
N LEU A 1134 14.15 -5.11 80.99
CA LEU A 1134 14.57 -6.39 80.41
C LEU A 1134 13.46 -6.92 79.50
N TYR A 1135 13.75 -7.10 78.21
CA TYR A 1135 12.80 -7.54 77.19
C TYR A 1135 13.34 -8.75 76.42
N HIS A 1136 12.45 -9.57 75.88
CA HIS A 1136 12.77 -10.70 75.01
C HIS A 1136 12.12 -10.50 73.64
N LEU A 1137 12.93 -10.51 72.58
CA LEU A 1137 12.49 -10.50 71.20
C LEU A 1137 12.56 -11.93 70.65
N SER A 1138 11.44 -12.49 70.21
CA SER A 1138 11.36 -13.82 69.60
C SER A 1138 10.83 -13.77 68.17
N SER A 1139 11.21 -14.75 67.34
CA SER A 1139 10.72 -14.90 65.97
C SER A 1139 10.04 -16.24 65.73
N ALA A 1140 8.90 -16.23 65.04
CA ALA A 1140 8.21 -17.45 64.61
C ALA A 1140 8.95 -18.19 63.46
N HIS A 1141 9.78 -17.49 62.69
CA HIS A 1141 10.56 -18.05 61.57
C HIS A 1141 12.07 -17.77 61.73
N PRO A 1142 12.96 -18.61 61.18
CA PRO A 1142 14.40 -18.32 61.17
C PRO A 1142 14.67 -17.01 60.42
N ILE A 1143 15.30 -16.04 61.09
CA ILE A 1143 15.61 -14.75 60.47
C ILE A 1143 16.99 -14.79 59.81
N GLN A 1144 17.10 -14.22 58.60
CA GLN A 1144 18.32 -14.14 57.79
C GLN A 1144 19.46 -13.40 58.51
N ILE A 1145 20.68 -13.75 58.11
CA ILE A 1145 21.95 -13.12 58.51
C ILE A 1145 21.92 -11.63 58.12
N HIS A 1146 22.12 -10.72 59.10
CA HIS A 1146 22.12 -9.23 59.03
C HIS A 1146 20.90 -8.46 59.57
N THR A 1147 20.07 -9.05 60.42
CA THR A 1147 19.03 -8.27 61.13
C THR A 1147 19.63 -7.42 62.26
N MET A 1148 19.33 -6.12 62.29
CA MET A 1148 19.77 -5.16 63.31
C MET A 1148 18.60 -4.70 64.17
N VAL A 1149 18.79 -4.70 65.48
CA VAL A 1149 17.83 -4.21 66.46
C VAL A 1149 18.41 -2.98 67.14
N ARG A 1150 17.67 -1.87 67.14
CA ARG A 1150 18.06 -0.58 67.72
C ARG A 1150 17.00 -0.11 68.69
N ILE A 1151 17.42 0.41 69.83
CA ILE A 1151 16.57 1.18 70.74
C ILE A 1151 17.04 2.62 70.76
N SER A 1152 16.13 3.55 70.53
CA SER A 1152 16.33 4.98 70.70
C SER A 1152 15.37 5.54 71.75
N ASP A 1153 15.73 6.69 72.34
CA ASP A 1153 14.77 7.46 73.13
C ASP A 1153 13.81 8.25 72.21
N LEU A 1154 12.82 8.93 72.79
CA LEU A 1154 11.84 9.73 72.03
C LEU A 1154 12.46 10.92 71.25
N SER A 1155 13.72 11.27 71.50
CA SER A 1155 14.45 12.29 70.74
C SER A 1155 15.21 11.70 69.54
N GLY A 1156 15.18 10.37 69.37
CA GLY A 1156 15.93 9.65 68.35
C GLY A 1156 17.38 9.36 68.73
N ALA A 1157 17.80 9.66 69.96
CA ALA A 1157 19.14 9.33 70.42
C ALA A 1157 19.28 7.82 70.63
N LEU A 1158 20.28 7.20 70.00
CA LEU A 1158 20.52 5.75 70.09
C LEU A 1158 20.95 5.36 71.52
N ILE A 1159 20.21 4.45 72.13
CA ILE A 1159 20.38 3.98 73.51
C ILE A 1159 21.01 2.59 73.56
N TRP A 1160 20.65 1.73 72.61
CA TRP A 1160 21.09 0.34 72.54
C TRP A 1160 21.02 -0.17 71.09
N GLU A 1161 21.95 -1.03 70.68
CA GLU A 1161 21.96 -1.63 69.34
C GLU A 1161 22.65 -2.99 69.38
N ALA A 1162 22.08 -3.99 68.72
CA ALA A 1162 22.71 -5.30 68.52
C ALA A 1162 22.20 -6.01 67.26
N PRO A 1163 23.03 -6.86 66.62
CA PRO A 1163 22.58 -7.76 65.56
C PRO A 1163 21.78 -8.94 66.13
N PHE A 1164 20.65 -9.28 65.51
CA PHE A 1164 19.83 -10.46 65.81
C PHE A 1164 20.34 -11.66 65.02
N ASN A 1165 21.35 -12.35 65.57
CA ASN A 1165 22.02 -13.50 64.95
C ASN A 1165 21.48 -14.85 65.46
N THR A 1166 21.11 -15.75 64.54
CA THR A 1166 20.37 -17.01 64.79
C THR A 1166 21.22 -18.25 65.14
N ASN A 1167 22.52 -18.12 65.41
CA ASN A 1167 23.39 -19.28 65.65
C ASN A 1167 23.17 -20.00 67.01
N SER A 1168 22.18 -19.59 67.82
CA SER A 1168 21.84 -20.24 69.10
C SER A 1168 20.39 -20.03 69.60
N GLY A 1169 19.41 -19.84 68.70
CA GLY A 1169 17.97 -19.74 69.03
C GLY A 1169 17.23 -18.61 68.30
N ASN A 1170 15.89 -18.70 68.19
CA ASN A 1170 15.01 -17.66 67.60
C ASN A 1170 14.65 -16.54 68.59
N GLU A 1171 15.50 -16.28 69.58
CA GLU A 1171 15.23 -15.33 70.67
C GLU A 1171 16.47 -14.48 71.01
N MET A 1172 16.24 -13.22 71.40
CA MET A 1172 17.24 -12.27 71.88
C MET A 1172 16.75 -11.60 73.15
N GLU A 1173 17.65 -11.42 74.12
CA GLU A 1173 17.40 -10.58 75.29
C GLU A 1173 17.90 -9.16 75.02
N ILE A 1174 17.09 -8.17 75.41
CA ILE A 1174 17.39 -6.75 75.31
C ILE A 1174 17.38 -6.16 76.71
N ASP A 1175 18.53 -5.67 77.15
CA ASP A 1175 18.75 -5.12 78.49
C ASP A 1175 19.05 -3.62 78.44
N ILE A 1176 18.12 -2.84 78.95
CA ILE A 1176 18.21 -1.39 79.16
C ILE A 1176 17.91 -1.02 80.62
N ARG A 1177 18.20 -1.93 81.57
CA ARG A 1177 17.97 -1.72 83.02
C ARG A 1177 18.72 -0.51 83.58
N ASP A 1178 19.83 -0.12 82.97
CA ASP A 1178 20.64 1.05 83.33
C ASP A 1178 20.08 2.40 82.85
N ARG A 1179 18.99 2.39 82.06
CA ARG A 1179 18.35 3.61 81.51
C ARG A 1179 17.26 4.16 82.44
N ALA A 1180 16.77 5.38 82.19
CA ALA A 1180 15.68 5.94 83.00
C ALA A 1180 14.35 5.20 82.72
N ALA A 1181 13.40 5.23 83.67
CA ALA A 1181 12.03 4.80 83.38
C ALA A 1181 11.41 5.73 82.34
N GLY A 1182 10.68 5.18 81.38
CA GLY A 1182 10.15 5.96 80.26
C GLY A 1182 9.87 5.13 79.01
N VAL A 1183 9.48 5.85 77.95
CA VAL A 1183 9.16 5.28 76.65
C VAL A 1183 10.38 5.33 75.73
N TYR A 1184 10.62 4.22 75.05
CA TYR A 1184 11.67 4.03 74.07
C TYR A 1184 11.08 3.56 72.74
N LEU A 1185 11.83 3.74 71.65
CA LEU A 1185 11.49 3.25 70.31
C LEU A 1185 12.41 2.08 69.98
N LEU A 1186 11.83 0.93 69.66
CA LEU A 1186 12.53 -0.22 69.12
C LEU A 1186 12.38 -0.23 67.61
N GLU A 1187 13.49 -0.23 66.90
CA GLU A 1187 13.57 -0.37 65.45
C GLU A 1187 14.25 -1.70 65.11
N ILE A 1188 13.63 -2.50 64.24
CA ILE A 1188 14.18 -3.75 63.72
C ILE A 1188 14.29 -3.60 62.21
N THR A 1189 15.50 -3.76 61.70
CA THR A 1189 15.79 -3.53 60.28
C THR A 1189 16.65 -4.67 59.76
N ASN A 1190 16.26 -5.30 58.66
CA ASN A 1190 17.11 -6.17 57.87
C ASN A 1190 17.06 -5.73 56.40
N ASP A 1191 17.67 -6.52 55.51
CA ASP A 1191 17.68 -6.23 54.08
C ASP A 1191 16.28 -6.34 53.42
N GLU A 1192 15.29 -6.92 54.10
CA GLU A 1192 13.95 -7.26 53.59
C GLU A 1192 12.84 -6.39 54.21
N PHE A 1193 12.97 -5.90 55.44
CA PHE A 1193 11.95 -5.08 56.11
C PHE A 1193 12.53 -4.16 57.19
N ARG A 1194 11.79 -3.08 57.48
CA ARG A 1194 12.02 -2.17 58.59
C ARG A 1194 10.74 -2.04 59.41
N SER A 1195 10.82 -2.33 60.71
CA SER A 1195 9.70 -2.21 61.64
C SER A 1195 10.08 -1.35 62.84
N THR A 1196 9.12 -0.62 63.41
CA THR A 1196 9.35 0.22 64.60
C THR A 1196 8.19 0.09 65.57
N MET A 1197 8.49 -0.08 66.86
CA MET A 1197 7.49 -0.18 67.92
C MET A 1197 7.91 0.54 69.21
N GLN A 1198 6.96 0.68 70.14
CA GLN A 1198 7.18 1.35 71.41
C GLN A 1198 7.59 0.34 72.50
N LEU A 1199 8.65 0.63 73.26
CA LEU A 1199 9.07 -0.09 74.47
C LEU A 1199 8.80 0.75 75.71
N VAL A 1200 8.16 0.19 76.73
CA VAL A 1200 7.78 0.90 77.96
C VAL A 1200 8.57 0.33 79.13
N LYS A 1201 9.53 1.13 79.63
CA LYS A 1201 10.28 0.80 80.85
C LYS A 1201 9.61 1.42 82.07
N GLU A 1202 9.17 0.57 83.01
CA GLU A 1202 8.60 0.98 84.30
C GLU A 1202 9.63 1.57 85.27
#